data_AF-A0A2T8I5B6-F1
#
_entry.id   AF-A0A2T8I5B6-F1
#
_cell.length_a   1.000
_cell.length_b   1.000
_cell.length_c   1.000
_cell.angle_alpha   90.00
_cell.angle_beta   90.00
_cell.angle_gamma   90.00
#
_symmetry.space_group_name_H-M   'P 1'
#
loop_
_entity.id
_entity.type
_entity.pdbx_description
1 polymer ?
#
loop_
_entity_poly.entity_id
_entity_poly.type
_entity_poly.pdbx_seq_one_letter_code
_entity_poly.pdbx_strand_id
1 'polypeptide(L)'
;MDLIFLQLSSMARDMCTKVRIEAFGTLGKMQQVSEDVLLQSLSKKVIKTDTMSGCIINGQKLPPKLKIPCAAGIFAHGIEDEFYQVRTAACTSLGALAKFSSQYAEKALDLLMDMMNDDTEAVRLQTLQALFHMATYGYLSMQEKHMHMFLGLLVDANASIRNAAHKILGLVNLPKLQMFKSALDGLITSLEKNPEEQDIYGILFSIGKNHGSFSANIAKHLAKEITMASDGELILDKPRIKALLIVSISAPFSDDKHKKLDIPSIIFSHAISLLEKVSSALGEEVNQDSILSYLCHKGGMPFWGNRPISTEFGESESCKVETVEVGVKIENTAKAAKYLDRVLQSMESILQTVEGAWTMKMSSDIFEAKTILRTCKEELKVLTENSSGSIGAFSSFLCDYLHAIHLIVEIWQLIKLDNSYTFGLTSLAILLEKLNISIRRLEYCYAGLNGELEVQVLELSLLANLFGLSKIGACSKVVLGELLWIISRLEGLCADGSCELSDFSREIKKAFDANPIGDTLIGNIHTLFELFRVKPTRDFGMLKEISAVLQVCDNSSENPLSYICGLPVGISFNISLWNISSHHRLWFRMSVGESVQHAFLEFSSFEGNEELKNGSMVVPLDATPMAHSFVLRVCLLMECSYGISINQGGHGGPTDCFVQLSDELDVYFVSTGQR
;
A
#
# COMPACT_ATOMS: atom_id res chain seq x y z
N MET A 1 17.89 28.58 -23.85
CA MET A 1 17.04 28.38 -22.66
C MET A 1 17.06 29.59 -21.75
N ASP A 2 18.22 30.17 -21.42
CA ASP A 2 18.33 31.41 -20.62
C ASP A 2 17.44 32.56 -21.11
N LEU A 3 17.34 32.77 -22.43
CA LEU A 3 16.45 33.79 -23.00
C LEU A 3 14.97 33.55 -22.62
N ILE A 4 14.53 32.29 -22.66
CA ILE A 4 13.17 31.88 -22.29
C ILE A 4 12.98 32.08 -20.78
N PHE A 5 13.97 31.71 -19.97
CA PHE A 5 13.96 31.93 -18.53
C PHE A 5 13.84 33.43 -18.18
N LEU A 6 14.58 34.31 -18.86
CA LEU A 6 14.50 35.75 -18.68
C LEU A 6 13.15 36.32 -19.11
N GLN A 7 12.56 35.81 -20.20
CA GLN A 7 11.23 36.20 -20.63
C GLN A 7 10.16 35.77 -19.63
N LEU A 8 10.20 34.52 -19.16
CA LEU A 8 9.30 34.03 -18.12
C LEU A 8 9.47 34.80 -16.82
N SER A 9 10.70 35.17 -16.46
CA SER A 9 10.98 36.02 -15.29
C SER A 9 10.31 37.39 -15.39
N SER A 10 10.21 37.96 -16.61
CA SER A 10 9.46 39.20 -16.81
C SER A 10 7.94 39.00 -16.66
N MET A 11 7.40 37.87 -17.12
CA MET A 11 5.98 37.50 -16.99
C MET A 11 5.59 37.15 -15.56
N ALA A 12 6.54 36.68 -14.75
CA ALA A 12 6.32 36.43 -13.32
C ALA A 12 6.06 37.72 -12.51
N ARG A 13 6.18 38.90 -13.13
CA ARG A 13 5.78 40.21 -12.56
C ARG A 13 4.53 40.80 -13.19
N ASP A 14 3.80 40.01 -13.98
CA ASP A 14 2.60 40.49 -14.67
C ASP A 14 1.50 40.87 -13.66
N MET A 15 0.65 41.84 -14.03
CA MET A 15 -0.46 42.27 -13.19
C MET A 15 -1.51 41.16 -13.01
N CYS A 16 -1.61 40.23 -13.97
CA CYS A 16 -2.54 39.11 -13.91
C CYS A 16 -1.98 37.96 -13.07
N THR A 17 -2.67 37.62 -11.98
CA THR A 17 -2.31 36.50 -11.09
C THR A 17 -2.14 35.19 -11.84
N LYS A 18 -3.03 34.87 -12.81
CA LYS A 18 -2.92 33.64 -13.62
C LYS A 18 -1.64 33.59 -14.44
N VAL A 19 -1.21 34.72 -14.98
CA VAL A 19 0.05 34.82 -15.74
C VAL A 19 1.23 34.61 -14.82
N ARG A 20 1.22 35.17 -13.60
CA ARG A 20 2.27 34.94 -12.62
C ARG A 20 2.37 33.47 -12.19
N ILE A 21 1.24 32.82 -11.91
CA ILE A 21 1.18 31.39 -11.56
C ILE A 21 1.80 30.55 -12.69
N GLU A 22 1.36 30.75 -13.93
CA GLU A 22 1.87 29.98 -15.07
C GLU A 22 3.34 30.27 -15.36
N ALA A 23 3.77 31.52 -15.19
CA ALA A 23 5.17 31.92 -15.36
C ALA A 23 6.06 31.19 -14.35
N PHE A 24 5.72 31.21 -13.05
CA PHE A 24 6.45 30.44 -12.04
C PHE A 24 6.39 28.95 -12.33
N GLY A 25 5.21 28.39 -12.60
CA GLY A 25 5.05 26.97 -12.92
C GLY A 25 5.89 26.52 -14.14
N THR A 26 6.05 27.40 -15.13
CA THR A 26 6.90 27.13 -16.30
C THR A 26 8.39 27.28 -15.98
N LEU A 27 8.79 28.26 -15.16
CA LEU A 27 10.18 28.41 -14.70
C LEU A 27 10.69 27.12 -14.05
N GLY A 28 9.91 26.48 -13.18
CA GLY A 28 10.28 25.23 -12.50
C GLY A 28 10.40 24.01 -13.42
N LYS A 29 9.81 24.06 -14.62
CA LYS A 29 9.87 22.98 -15.63
C LYS A 29 11.06 23.11 -16.58
N MET A 30 11.83 24.20 -16.51
CA MET A 30 13.00 24.40 -17.35
C MET A 30 14.04 23.30 -17.13
N GLN A 31 14.62 22.78 -18.20
CA GLN A 31 15.56 21.64 -18.13
C GLN A 31 17.03 22.04 -18.14
N GLN A 32 17.37 23.23 -18.62
CA GLN A 32 18.74 23.73 -18.73
C GLN A 32 18.70 25.25 -18.58
N VAL A 33 19.34 25.81 -17.56
CA VAL A 33 19.47 27.26 -17.34
C VAL A 33 20.88 27.50 -16.80
N SER A 34 21.57 28.53 -17.27
CA SER A 34 22.89 28.85 -16.74
C SER A 34 22.84 29.22 -15.27
N GLU A 35 23.89 28.83 -14.54
CA GLU A 35 24.03 29.10 -13.11
C GLU A 35 23.99 30.60 -12.80
N ASP A 36 24.58 31.44 -13.63
CA ASP A 36 24.53 32.91 -13.48
C ASP A 36 23.09 33.45 -13.49
N VAL A 37 22.25 32.96 -14.40
CA VAL A 37 20.84 33.38 -14.50
C VAL A 37 20.03 32.85 -13.32
N LEU A 38 20.27 31.61 -12.90
CA LEU A 38 19.67 31.02 -11.70
C LEU A 38 20.04 31.80 -10.44
N LEU A 39 21.33 32.10 -10.22
CA LEU A 39 21.78 32.87 -9.07
C LEU A 39 21.26 34.31 -9.09
N GLN A 40 21.18 34.91 -10.29
CA GLN A 40 20.55 36.22 -10.44
C GLN A 40 19.07 36.17 -10.05
N SER A 41 18.36 35.08 -10.33
CA SER A 41 16.94 34.92 -10.02
C SER A 41 16.61 34.99 -8.53
N LEU A 42 17.58 34.63 -7.68
CA LEU A 42 17.48 34.70 -6.21
C LEU A 42 17.95 36.06 -5.67
N SER A 43 18.88 36.73 -6.35
CA SER A 43 19.48 37.99 -5.87
C SER A 43 18.65 39.22 -6.26
N LYS A 44 18.15 39.96 -5.26
CA LYS A 44 17.50 41.27 -5.46
C LYS A 44 18.45 42.31 -6.09
N LYS A 45 19.77 42.15 -5.91
CA LYS A 45 20.80 43.00 -6.55
C LYS A 45 21.27 42.39 -7.86
N VAL A 46 21.46 43.22 -8.88
CA VAL A 46 22.09 42.77 -10.14
C VAL A 46 23.53 42.37 -9.85
N ILE A 47 23.84 41.09 -10.06
CA ILE A 47 25.16 40.52 -9.87
C ILE A 47 26.02 41.00 -11.04
N LYS A 48 27.13 41.69 -10.76
CA LYS A 48 28.09 42.09 -11.79
C LYS A 48 28.88 40.84 -12.17
N THR A 49 28.61 40.28 -13.33
CA THR A 49 29.49 39.29 -13.95
C THR A 49 30.52 40.04 -14.79
N ASP A 50 31.79 39.98 -14.40
CA ASP A 50 32.90 40.66 -15.11
C ASP A 50 33.12 40.12 -16.54
N THR A 51 32.41 39.05 -16.94
CA THR A 51 32.58 38.37 -18.23
C THR A 51 31.54 38.75 -19.29
N MET A 52 30.57 39.63 -19.04
CA MET A 52 29.45 39.81 -19.98
C MET A 52 29.10 41.26 -20.32
N SER A 53 30.11 42.03 -20.75
CA SER A 53 29.90 43.27 -21.54
C SER A 53 29.36 43.01 -22.97
N GLY A 54 29.00 41.78 -23.32
CA GLY A 54 28.38 41.47 -24.60
C GLY A 54 28.06 39.98 -24.72
N CYS A 55 26.89 39.57 -24.23
CA CYS A 55 26.39 38.22 -24.54
C CYS A 55 25.94 38.18 -26.01
N ILE A 56 26.87 37.83 -26.89
CA ILE A 56 26.58 37.46 -28.28
C ILE A 56 26.40 35.94 -28.29
N ILE A 57 25.16 35.48 -28.49
CA ILE A 57 24.87 34.10 -28.86
C ILE A 57 24.49 34.13 -30.34
N ASN A 58 25.26 33.44 -31.19
CA ASN A 58 25.04 33.30 -32.63
C ASN A 58 24.89 34.61 -33.43
N GLY A 59 25.70 35.64 -33.15
CA GLY A 59 25.80 36.84 -33.99
C GLY A 59 24.57 37.75 -34.02
N GLN A 60 23.53 37.49 -33.20
CA GLN A 60 22.39 38.39 -33.05
C GLN A 60 22.43 39.11 -31.70
N LYS A 61 22.32 40.45 -31.76
CA LYS A 61 22.18 41.32 -30.59
C LYS A 61 20.86 41.01 -29.88
N LEU A 62 20.93 40.75 -28.57
CA LEU A 62 19.77 40.61 -27.70
C LEU A 62 18.82 41.81 -27.88
N PRO A 63 17.49 41.62 -28.02
CA PRO A 63 16.57 42.75 -28.13
C PRO A 63 16.71 43.66 -26.89
N PRO A 64 16.68 45.00 -27.04
CA PRO A 64 17.06 45.95 -25.99
C PRO A 64 16.21 45.88 -24.70
N LYS A 65 15.11 45.12 -24.69
CA LYS A 65 14.14 45.00 -23.58
C LYS A 65 14.33 43.80 -22.66
N LEU A 66 15.14 42.80 -23.01
CA LEU A 66 15.35 41.60 -22.18
C LEU A 66 16.82 41.54 -21.78
N LYS A 67 17.13 41.79 -20.51
CA LYS A 67 18.49 41.72 -19.96
C LYS A 67 18.46 40.84 -18.71
N ILE A 68 19.62 40.34 -18.28
CA ILE A 68 19.81 39.60 -17.01
C ILE A 68 19.10 40.24 -15.78
N PRO A 69 18.99 41.58 -15.63
CA PRO A 69 18.17 42.21 -14.60
C PRO A 69 16.68 41.79 -14.56
N CYS A 70 16.12 41.22 -15.63
CA CYS A 70 14.74 40.72 -15.64
C CYS A 70 14.55 39.52 -14.70
N ALA A 71 15.57 38.71 -14.47
CA ALA A 71 15.53 37.64 -13.47
C ALA A 71 15.73 38.16 -12.04
N ALA A 72 16.36 39.33 -11.85
CA ALA A 72 16.86 39.77 -10.55
C ALA A 72 15.81 39.75 -9.43
N GLY A 73 15.98 38.83 -8.47
CA GLY A 73 15.09 38.71 -7.31
C GLY A 73 13.66 38.28 -7.64
N ILE A 74 13.45 37.61 -8.77
CA ILE A 74 12.11 37.18 -9.17
C ILE A 74 11.48 36.19 -8.19
N PHE A 75 12.29 35.29 -7.61
CA PHE A 75 11.75 34.35 -6.62
C PHE A 75 11.43 35.02 -5.30
N ALA A 76 12.23 36.00 -4.88
CA ALA A 76 11.87 36.82 -3.73
C ALA A 76 10.55 37.59 -3.97
N HIS A 77 10.31 38.07 -5.19
CA HIS A 77 9.03 38.67 -5.55
C HIS A 77 7.87 37.66 -5.52
N GLY A 78 8.08 36.44 -6.03
CA GLY A 78 7.03 35.40 -6.06
C GLY A 78 6.64 34.86 -4.69
N ILE A 79 7.60 34.70 -3.78
CA ILE A 79 7.31 34.26 -2.41
C ILE A 79 6.73 35.38 -1.54
N GLU A 80 6.96 36.65 -1.88
CA GLU A 80 6.36 37.82 -1.22
C GLU A 80 5.02 38.24 -1.89
N ASP A 81 4.45 37.42 -2.78
CA ASP A 81 3.23 37.76 -3.53
C ASP A 81 1.98 37.76 -2.63
N GLU A 82 1.05 38.68 -2.93
CA GLU A 82 -0.21 38.84 -2.20
C GLU A 82 -1.12 37.61 -2.32
N PHE A 83 -1.02 36.84 -3.41
CA PHE A 83 -1.82 35.64 -3.63
C PHE A 83 -1.03 34.38 -3.27
N TYR A 84 -1.57 33.58 -2.35
CA TYR A 84 -0.94 32.34 -1.92
C TYR A 84 -0.67 31.37 -3.08
N GLN A 85 -1.51 31.35 -4.13
CA GLN A 85 -1.30 30.47 -5.29
C GLN A 85 -0.01 30.82 -6.05
N VAL A 86 0.36 32.10 -6.11
CA VAL A 86 1.62 32.54 -6.70
C VAL A 86 2.78 32.13 -5.80
N ARG A 87 2.65 32.31 -4.48
CA ARG A 87 3.65 31.87 -3.49
C ARG A 87 3.91 30.36 -3.58
N THR A 88 2.85 29.55 -3.65
CA THR A 88 2.92 28.10 -3.87
C THR A 88 3.68 27.76 -5.15
N ALA A 89 3.31 28.38 -6.29
CA ALA A 89 3.99 28.14 -7.57
C ALA A 89 5.47 28.56 -7.53
N ALA A 90 5.80 29.66 -6.86
CA ALA A 90 7.18 30.12 -6.67
C ALA A 90 8.00 29.13 -5.81
N CYS A 91 7.43 28.62 -4.72
CA CYS A 91 8.09 27.62 -3.84
C CYS A 91 8.38 26.31 -4.59
N THR A 92 7.41 25.82 -5.36
CA THR A 92 7.59 24.61 -6.20
C THR A 92 8.75 24.79 -7.17
N SER A 93 8.79 25.95 -7.84
CA SER A 93 9.83 26.24 -8.84
C SER A 93 11.20 26.49 -8.22
N LEU A 94 11.26 27.11 -7.04
CA LEU A 94 12.48 27.24 -6.24
C LEU A 94 13.12 25.87 -5.98
N GLY A 95 12.34 24.92 -5.46
CA GLY A 95 12.83 23.56 -5.19
C GLY A 95 13.20 22.79 -6.45
N ALA A 96 12.39 22.89 -7.52
CA ALA A 96 12.62 22.17 -8.76
C ALA A 96 13.92 22.56 -9.48
N LEU A 97 14.34 23.82 -9.34
CA LEU A 97 15.57 24.36 -9.93
C LEU A 97 16.83 24.03 -9.11
N ALA A 98 16.71 23.59 -7.85
CA ALA A 98 17.82 23.27 -6.96
C ALA A 98 18.81 22.25 -7.54
N LYS A 99 18.31 21.30 -8.35
CA LYS A 99 19.13 20.26 -9.00
C LYS A 99 20.16 20.77 -10.00
N PHE A 100 20.07 22.02 -10.44
CA PHE A 100 20.95 22.57 -11.48
C PHE A 100 22.22 23.24 -10.92
N SER A 101 22.23 23.62 -9.64
CA SER A 101 23.41 24.24 -9.00
C SER A 101 23.32 24.07 -7.48
N SER A 102 24.40 23.61 -6.86
CA SER A 102 24.52 23.51 -5.40
C SER A 102 24.50 24.88 -4.72
N GLN A 103 25.12 25.90 -5.34
CA GLN A 103 25.11 27.26 -4.83
C GLN A 103 23.70 27.88 -4.93
N TYR A 104 22.96 27.56 -5.98
CA TYR A 104 21.55 27.94 -6.08
C TYR A 104 20.73 27.22 -5.01
N ALA A 105 20.93 25.92 -4.81
CA ALA A 105 20.19 25.13 -3.81
C ALA A 105 20.36 25.69 -2.38
N GLU A 106 21.57 26.12 -2.00
CA GLU A 106 21.82 26.74 -0.70
C GLU A 106 21.06 28.06 -0.53
N LYS A 107 21.07 28.93 -1.55
CA LYS A 107 20.35 30.22 -1.50
C LYS A 107 18.84 30.06 -1.62
N ALA A 108 18.38 29.06 -2.38
CA ALA A 108 16.97 28.72 -2.49
C ALA A 108 16.44 28.18 -1.16
N LEU A 109 17.25 27.39 -0.43
CA LEU A 109 16.95 26.93 0.91
C LEU A 109 16.72 28.11 1.87
N ASP A 110 17.58 29.13 1.84
CA ASP A 110 17.40 30.33 2.69
C ASP A 110 16.01 30.97 2.46
N LEU A 111 15.56 31.09 1.21
CA LEU A 111 14.24 31.65 0.88
C LEU A 111 13.08 30.72 1.24
N LEU A 112 13.24 29.41 1.04
CA LEU A 112 12.22 28.41 1.39
C LEU A 112 12.04 28.32 2.91
N MET A 113 13.11 28.52 3.69
CA MET A 113 13.03 28.54 5.15
C MET A 113 12.04 29.62 5.61
N ASP A 114 12.12 30.84 5.06
CA ASP A 114 11.19 31.93 5.40
C ASP A 114 9.72 31.55 5.16
N MET A 115 9.44 30.73 4.13
CA MET A 115 8.08 30.29 3.77
C MET A 115 7.52 29.20 4.68
N MET A 116 8.34 28.63 5.58
CA MET A 116 7.87 27.66 6.56
C MET A 116 6.96 28.28 7.62
N ASN A 117 6.99 29.60 7.82
CA ASN A 117 6.10 30.32 8.73
C ASN A 117 5.01 31.12 7.99
N ASP A 118 4.74 30.80 6.72
CA ASP A 118 3.67 31.45 5.95
C ASP A 118 2.32 31.27 6.65
N ASP A 119 1.48 32.31 6.59
CA ASP A 119 0.16 32.31 7.20
C ASP A 119 -0.77 31.26 6.58
N THR A 120 -0.52 30.89 5.32
CA THR A 120 -1.34 29.96 4.57
C THR A 120 -0.78 28.54 4.61
N GLU A 121 -1.60 27.58 5.07
CA GLU A 121 -1.19 26.18 5.22
C GLU A 121 -0.73 25.55 3.89
N ALA A 122 -1.39 25.86 2.78
CA ALA A 122 -1.04 25.36 1.46
C ALA A 122 0.37 25.79 1.02
N VAL A 123 0.83 26.98 1.43
CA VAL A 123 2.18 27.47 1.12
C VAL A 123 3.21 26.75 1.98
N ARG A 124 2.94 26.59 3.29
CA ARG A 124 3.81 25.81 4.19
C ARG A 124 4.00 24.37 3.71
N LEU A 125 2.90 23.69 3.34
CA LEU A 125 2.93 22.32 2.84
C LEU A 125 3.68 22.22 1.50
N GLN A 126 3.46 23.15 0.57
CA GLN A 126 4.18 23.16 -0.70
C GLN A 126 5.68 23.40 -0.51
N THR A 127 6.05 24.26 0.43
CA THR A 127 7.43 24.54 0.81
C THR A 127 8.10 23.28 1.33
N LEU A 128 7.43 22.54 2.24
CA LEU A 128 7.91 21.25 2.72
C LEU A 128 8.06 20.22 1.59
N GLN A 129 7.10 20.16 0.66
CA GLN A 129 7.21 19.28 -0.49
C GLN A 129 8.41 19.64 -1.39
N ALA A 130 8.72 20.93 -1.56
CA ALA A 130 9.90 21.38 -2.29
C ALA A 130 11.20 20.95 -1.57
N LEU A 131 11.28 21.13 -0.24
CA LEU A 131 12.40 20.68 0.57
C LEU A 131 12.57 19.16 0.57
N PHE A 132 11.47 18.40 0.61
CA PHE A 132 11.50 16.95 0.51
C PHE A 132 12.11 16.49 -0.82
N HIS A 133 11.72 17.09 -1.95
CA HIS A 133 12.35 16.80 -3.24
C HIS A 133 13.85 17.14 -3.23
N MET A 134 14.24 18.28 -2.64
CA MET A 134 15.66 18.63 -2.50
C MET A 134 16.42 17.59 -1.66
N ALA A 135 15.82 17.07 -0.59
CA ALA A 135 16.41 16.05 0.27
C ALA A 135 16.59 14.71 -0.48
N THR A 136 15.53 14.22 -1.13
CA THR A 136 15.52 12.95 -1.86
C THR A 136 16.58 12.88 -2.96
N TYR A 137 16.88 14.01 -3.60
CA TYR A 137 17.91 14.08 -4.65
C TYR A 137 19.28 14.58 -4.16
N GLY A 138 19.48 14.75 -2.84
CA GLY A 138 20.78 15.10 -2.26
C GLY A 138 21.20 16.56 -2.43
N TYR A 139 20.26 17.47 -2.70
CA TYR A 139 20.52 18.92 -2.87
C TYR A 139 20.17 19.76 -1.64
N LEU A 140 19.70 19.13 -0.55
CA LEU A 140 19.35 19.82 0.69
C LEU A 140 20.53 19.78 1.68
N SER A 141 21.10 20.94 1.99
CA SER A 141 22.16 21.09 3.00
C SER A 141 21.70 22.01 4.12
N MET A 142 21.17 21.42 5.21
CA MET A 142 20.75 22.20 6.37
C MET A 142 21.95 22.69 7.18
N GLN A 143 21.88 23.94 7.63
CA GLN A 143 22.87 24.58 8.48
C GLN A 143 22.22 24.95 9.82
N GLU A 144 23.05 25.30 10.80
CA GLU A 144 22.60 25.66 12.16
C GLU A 144 21.58 26.81 12.15
N LYS A 145 21.76 27.80 11.26
CA LYS A 145 20.83 28.93 11.07
C LYS A 145 19.41 28.50 10.65
N HIS A 146 19.26 27.32 10.03
CA HIS A 146 17.97 26.78 9.57
C HIS A 146 17.23 25.98 10.64
N MET A 147 17.95 25.43 11.62
CA MET A 147 17.40 24.44 12.54
C MET A 147 16.24 24.99 13.35
N HIS A 148 16.38 26.18 13.94
CA HIS A 148 15.34 26.73 14.82
C HIS A 148 13.98 26.85 14.11
N MET A 149 14.00 27.34 12.87
CA MET A 149 12.79 27.52 12.07
C MET A 149 12.19 26.18 11.66
N PHE A 150 13.03 25.24 11.20
CA PHE A 150 12.59 23.93 10.77
C PHE A 150 11.98 23.11 11.94
N LEU A 151 12.62 23.11 13.10
CA LEU A 151 12.17 22.36 14.28
C LEU A 151 10.83 22.88 14.83
N GLY A 152 10.49 24.15 14.57
CA GLY A 152 9.16 24.69 14.90
C GLY A 152 8.01 23.94 14.22
N LEU A 153 8.25 23.38 13.03
CA LEU A 153 7.23 22.63 12.27
C LEU A 153 6.89 21.26 12.87
N LEU A 154 7.79 20.69 13.68
CA LEU A 154 7.55 19.43 14.37
C LEU A 154 6.43 19.54 15.41
N VAL A 155 6.06 20.76 15.78
CA VAL A 155 4.99 21.05 16.73
C VAL A 155 3.89 21.93 16.10
N ASP A 156 3.79 21.96 14.77
CA ASP A 156 2.70 22.63 14.04
C ASP A 156 1.35 22.00 14.40
N ALA A 157 0.26 22.78 14.34
CA ALA A 157 -1.09 22.28 14.62
C ALA A 157 -1.57 21.25 13.58
N ASN A 158 -1.13 21.38 12.32
CA ASN A 158 -1.54 20.51 11.22
C ASN A 158 -0.66 19.25 11.15
N ALA A 159 -1.29 18.07 11.26
CA ALA A 159 -0.61 16.77 11.24
C ALA A 159 0.15 16.50 9.92
N SER A 160 -0.37 16.96 8.78
CA SER A 160 0.29 16.78 7.48
C SER A 160 1.60 17.57 7.40
N ILE A 161 1.65 18.76 8.02
CA ILE A 161 2.87 19.58 8.11
C ILE A 161 3.90 18.88 9.00
N ARG A 162 3.48 18.37 10.17
CA ARG A 162 4.36 17.61 11.07
C ARG A 162 4.96 16.38 10.38
N ASN A 163 4.12 15.55 9.74
CA ASN A 163 4.58 14.34 9.04
C ASN A 163 5.54 14.67 7.88
N ALA A 164 5.24 15.70 7.08
CA ALA A 164 6.15 16.13 6.03
C ALA A 164 7.52 16.60 6.58
N ALA A 165 7.53 17.31 7.72
CA ALA A 165 8.77 17.70 8.39
C ALA A 165 9.54 16.50 8.96
N HIS A 166 8.84 15.50 9.52
CA HIS A 166 9.47 14.24 9.98
C HIS A 166 10.19 13.52 8.84
N LYS A 167 9.52 13.36 7.68
CA LYS A 167 10.08 12.70 6.49
C LYS A 167 11.34 13.39 5.99
N ILE A 168 11.37 14.72 5.99
CA ILE A 168 12.56 15.49 5.59
C ILE A 168 13.72 15.25 6.57
N LEU A 169 13.48 15.29 7.89
CA LEU A 169 14.55 15.01 8.88
C LEU A 169 15.12 13.60 8.76
N GLY A 170 14.29 12.62 8.37
CA GLY A 170 14.75 11.27 8.09
C GLY A 170 15.77 11.19 6.94
N LEU A 171 15.77 12.16 6.02
CA LEU A 171 16.61 12.18 4.82
C LEU A 171 17.79 13.17 4.88
N VAL A 172 17.70 14.21 5.72
CA VAL A 172 18.70 15.28 5.77
C VAL A 172 20.01 14.82 6.40
N ASN A 173 21.13 15.28 5.84
CA ASN A 173 22.44 15.20 6.49
C ASN A 173 22.64 16.37 7.48
N LEU A 174 22.89 16.05 8.75
CA LEU A 174 23.15 16.99 9.84
C LEU A 174 24.66 16.96 10.15
N PRO A 175 25.44 17.97 9.71
CA PRO A 175 26.89 17.90 9.77
C PRO A 175 27.49 18.02 11.18
N LYS A 176 26.72 18.50 12.16
CA LYS A 176 27.17 18.76 13.54
C LYS A 176 26.37 17.95 14.55
N LEU A 177 27.06 17.43 15.57
CA LEU A 177 26.42 16.70 16.68
C LEU A 177 25.33 17.53 17.40
N GLN A 178 25.52 18.85 17.54
CA GLN A 178 24.51 19.71 18.17
C GLN A 178 23.23 19.84 17.34
N MET A 179 23.36 19.86 16.01
CA MET A 179 22.20 19.87 15.11
C MET A 179 21.44 18.54 15.20
N PHE A 180 22.19 17.43 15.22
CA PHE A 180 21.62 16.09 15.44
C PHE A 180 20.87 15.99 16.78
N LYS A 181 21.46 16.49 17.87
CA LYS A 181 20.79 16.54 19.19
C LYS A 181 19.53 17.40 19.16
N SER A 182 19.58 18.57 18.54
CA SER A 182 18.41 19.45 18.43
C SER A 182 17.29 18.82 17.60
N ALA A 183 17.62 18.11 16.53
CA ALA A 183 16.65 17.35 15.74
C ALA A 183 16.01 16.22 16.56
N LEU A 184 16.82 15.50 17.33
CA LEU A 184 16.35 14.44 18.22
C LEU A 184 15.44 14.99 19.32
N ASP A 185 15.82 16.08 19.97
CA ASP A 185 15.00 16.74 21.00
C ASP A 185 13.68 17.26 20.42
N GLY A 186 13.70 17.78 19.19
CA GLY A 186 12.50 18.19 18.46
C GLY A 186 11.56 17.02 18.16
N LEU A 187 12.10 15.88 17.70
CA LEU A 187 11.33 14.65 17.47
C LEU A 187 10.77 14.06 18.77
N ILE A 188 11.54 14.09 19.86
CA ILE A 188 11.08 13.68 21.19
C ILE A 188 9.94 14.57 21.66
N THR A 189 10.07 15.89 21.51
CA THR A 189 9.01 16.85 21.87
C THR A 189 7.75 16.61 21.03
N SER A 190 7.90 16.31 19.74
CA SER A 190 6.80 15.94 18.85
C SER A 190 6.09 14.68 19.33
N LEU A 191 6.85 13.65 19.72
CA LEU A 191 6.33 12.38 20.24
C LEU A 191 5.63 12.53 21.59
N GLU A 192 6.15 13.40 22.47
CA GLU A 192 5.52 13.70 23.76
C GLU A 192 4.20 14.46 23.63
N LYS A 193 4.09 15.34 22.62
CA LYS A 193 2.86 16.10 22.35
C LYS A 193 1.84 15.33 21.53
N ASN A 194 2.28 14.47 20.60
CA ASN A 194 1.43 13.70 19.70
C ASN A 194 1.81 12.21 19.73
N PRO A 195 1.45 11.46 20.79
CA PRO A 195 1.87 10.06 20.95
C PRO A 195 1.29 9.10 19.90
N GLU A 196 0.21 9.48 19.23
CA GLU A 196 -0.50 8.65 18.23
C GLU A 196 0.20 8.58 16.86
N GLU A 197 1.21 9.43 16.62
CA GLU A 197 1.97 9.47 15.37
C GLU A 197 3.03 8.35 15.32
N GLN A 198 2.63 7.16 14.87
CA GLN A 198 3.51 5.97 14.83
C GLN A 198 4.74 6.11 13.91
N ASP A 199 4.64 6.93 12.86
CA ASP A 199 5.68 7.17 11.85
C ASP A 199 7.01 7.68 12.45
N ILE A 200 6.96 8.33 13.62
CA ILE A 200 8.12 8.98 14.25
C ILE A 200 9.21 7.96 14.60
N TYR A 201 8.88 6.72 14.97
CA TYR A 201 9.87 5.70 15.30
C TYR A 201 10.71 5.26 14.09
N GLY A 202 10.08 5.13 12.91
CA GLY A 202 10.78 4.87 11.65
C GLY A 202 11.73 6.01 11.26
N ILE A 203 11.32 7.25 11.53
CA ILE A 203 12.15 8.44 11.30
C ILE A 203 13.33 8.50 12.28
N LEU A 204 13.10 8.19 13.57
CA LEU A 204 14.15 8.08 14.59
C LEU A 204 15.18 6.99 14.25
N PHE A 205 14.72 5.88 13.67
CA PHE A 205 15.61 4.84 13.18
C PHE A 205 16.44 5.35 11.97
N SER A 206 15.79 5.99 11.00
CA SER A 206 16.43 6.50 9.78
C SER A 206 17.47 7.58 10.07
N ILE A 207 17.13 8.56 10.92
CA ILE A 207 18.07 9.63 11.31
C ILE A 207 19.27 9.04 12.05
N GLY A 208 19.06 8.03 12.90
CA GLY A 208 20.14 7.40 13.63
C GLY A 208 21.05 6.52 12.76
N LYS A 209 20.49 5.82 11.76
CA LYS A 209 21.22 5.07 10.73
C LYS A 209 22.10 6.00 9.88
N ASN A 210 21.54 7.14 9.45
CA ASN A 210 22.24 8.12 8.61
C ASN A 210 23.38 8.84 9.37
N HIS A 211 23.34 8.85 10.71
CA HIS A 211 24.31 9.54 11.57
C HIS A 211 24.96 8.60 12.59
N GLY A 212 25.40 7.41 12.16
CA GLY A 212 25.86 6.34 13.06
C GLY A 212 26.87 6.76 14.14
N SER A 213 27.83 7.63 13.80
CA SER A 213 28.81 8.13 14.79
C SER A 213 28.21 9.00 15.90
N PHE A 214 27.18 9.79 15.58
CA PHE A 214 26.44 10.59 16.56
C PHE A 214 25.49 9.71 17.38
N SER A 215 24.82 8.76 16.74
CA SER A 215 23.98 7.75 17.39
C SER A 215 24.78 6.91 18.39
N ALA A 216 26.01 6.52 18.05
CA ALA A 216 26.91 5.82 18.97
C ALA A 216 27.34 6.69 20.17
N ASN A 217 27.49 8.00 19.98
CA ASN A 217 27.75 8.94 21.07
C ASN A 217 26.55 8.99 22.04
N ILE A 218 25.32 9.09 21.51
CA ILE A 218 24.08 9.02 22.30
C ILE A 218 23.99 7.70 23.07
N ALA A 219 24.28 6.56 22.43
CA ALA A 219 24.26 5.25 23.06
C ALA A 219 25.19 5.16 24.29
N LYS A 220 26.39 5.74 24.20
CA LYS A 220 27.34 5.79 25.33
C LYS A 220 26.84 6.65 26.49
N HIS A 221 26.17 7.76 26.20
CA HIS A 221 25.55 8.59 27.24
C HIS A 221 24.34 7.89 27.89
N LEU A 222 23.47 7.30 27.08
CA LEU A 222 22.31 6.56 27.55
C LEU A 222 22.72 5.34 28.40
N ALA A 223 23.76 4.60 28.00
CA ALA A 223 24.25 3.47 28.78
C ALA A 223 24.75 3.88 30.18
N LYS A 224 25.38 5.05 30.30
CA LYS A 224 25.76 5.62 31.61
C LYS A 224 24.54 5.99 32.43
N GLU A 225 23.54 6.63 31.81
CA GLU A 225 22.27 6.97 32.45
C GLU A 225 21.56 5.71 32.98
N ILE A 226 21.51 4.64 32.17
CA ILE A 226 20.97 3.32 32.56
C ILE A 226 21.73 2.70 33.73
N THR A 227 23.06 2.76 33.70
CA THR A 227 23.90 2.19 34.75
C THR A 227 23.83 2.97 36.07
N MET A 228 23.58 4.29 36.02
CA MET A 228 23.47 5.14 37.20
C MET A 228 22.09 5.09 37.85
N ALA A 229 21.05 4.79 37.08
CA ALA A 229 19.68 4.68 37.56
C ALA A 229 19.36 3.32 38.22
N SER A 230 20.34 2.42 38.40
CA SER A 230 20.11 1.18 39.17
C SER A 230 19.73 1.41 40.64
N ASP A 231 19.84 2.66 41.14
CA ASP A 231 19.37 3.10 42.46
C ASP A 231 18.03 3.87 42.43
N GLY A 232 17.37 4.04 41.28
CA GLY A 232 16.06 4.70 41.15
C GLY A 232 15.39 4.57 39.76
N GLU A 233 14.11 4.21 39.72
CA GLU A 233 13.32 3.82 38.54
C GLU A 233 13.60 4.61 37.24
N LEU A 234 14.38 4.00 36.34
CA LEU A 234 14.31 4.35 34.91
C LEU A 234 13.01 3.80 34.33
N ILE A 235 12.02 4.67 34.17
CA ILE A 235 10.78 4.35 33.48
C ILE A 235 11.08 4.22 31.98
N LEU A 236 11.31 2.98 31.52
CA LEU A 236 11.55 2.64 30.10
C LEU A 236 10.39 3.06 29.19
N ASP A 237 9.22 3.31 29.77
CA ASP A 237 8.03 3.73 29.05
C ASP A 237 8.04 5.21 28.60
N LYS A 238 8.99 6.01 29.11
CA LYS A 238 9.10 7.43 28.73
C LYS A 238 9.43 7.59 27.23
N PRO A 239 8.72 8.44 26.48
CA PRO A 239 8.97 8.71 25.05
C PRO A 239 10.43 9.03 24.74
N ARG A 240 11.09 9.86 25.56
CA ARG A 240 12.52 10.16 25.48
C ARG A 240 13.38 8.89 25.47
N ILE A 241 13.18 7.99 26.44
CA ILE A 241 14.03 6.79 26.56
C ILE A 241 13.82 5.86 25.36
N LYS A 242 12.57 5.69 24.90
CA LYS A 242 12.24 4.93 23.69
C LYS A 242 12.95 5.47 22.45
N ALA A 243 12.89 6.79 22.26
CA ALA A 243 13.54 7.45 21.12
C ALA A 243 15.06 7.30 21.16
N LEU A 244 15.68 7.49 22.32
CA LEU A 244 17.13 7.35 22.48
C LEU A 244 17.57 5.89 22.25
N LEU A 245 16.79 4.90 22.69
CA LEU A 245 17.07 3.48 22.43
C LEU A 245 17.03 3.16 20.93
N ILE A 246 15.97 3.59 20.22
CA ILE A 246 15.80 3.36 18.78
C ILE A 246 16.93 3.99 17.96
N VAL A 247 17.27 5.25 18.25
CA VAL A 247 18.42 5.93 17.62
C VAL A 247 19.72 5.17 17.90
N SER A 248 19.92 4.71 19.13
CA SER A 248 21.16 4.01 19.52
C SER A 248 21.33 2.66 18.80
N ILE A 249 20.26 1.86 18.65
CA ILE A 249 20.32 0.56 17.96
C ILE A 249 20.39 0.68 16.44
N SER A 250 20.07 1.84 15.87
CA SER A 250 20.19 2.09 14.43
C SER A 250 21.64 2.36 13.99
N ALA A 251 22.52 2.77 14.92
CA ALA A 251 23.91 3.12 14.65
C ALA A 251 24.71 2.02 13.90
N PRO A 252 24.58 0.72 14.22
CA PRO A 252 25.28 -0.35 13.53
C PRO A 252 24.81 -0.59 12.09
N PHE A 253 23.64 -0.06 11.68
CA PHE A 253 23.10 -0.17 10.33
C PHE A 253 23.59 0.96 9.40
N SER A 254 24.46 1.84 9.90
CA SER A 254 25.04 2.93 9.13
C SER A 254 26.00 2.41 8.04
N ASP A 255 26.00 3.05 6.87
CA ASP A 255 26.86 2.70 5.74
C ASP A 255 28.36 2.98 5.95
N ASP A 256 28.76 3.48 7.12
CA ASP A 256 30.16 3.73 7.51
C ASP A 256 30.89 2.41 7.83
N LYS A 257 31.01 1.53 6.82
CA LYS A 257 31.58 0.16 6.88
C LYS A 257 33.00 0.07 7.47
N HIS A 258 33.69 1.20 7.59
CA HIS A 258 35.06 1.29 8.10
C HIS A 258 35.16 1.67 9.58
N LYS A 259 34.07 2.06 10.24
CA LYS A 259 34.04 2.33 11.67
C LYS A 259 33.23 1.27 12.39
N LYS A 260 33.90 0.36 13.10
CA LYS A 260 33.24 -0.50 14.07
C LYS A 260 32.75 0.38 15.23
N LEU A 261 31.49 0.80 15.17
CA LEU A 261 30.86 1.62 16.19
C LEU A 261 30.58 0.74 17.42
N ASP A 262 31.29 1.02 18.51
CA ASP A 262 31.15 0.29 19.76
C ASP A 262 29.94 0.82 20.55
N ILE A 263 28.85 0.06 20.50
CA ILE A 263 27.58 0.32 21.19
C ILE A 263 27.52 -0.58 22.44
N PRO A 264 27.32 -0.02 23.64
CA PRO A 264 27.24 -0.82 24.88
C PRO A 264 26.14 -1.88 24.81
N SER A 265 26.44 -3.12 25.21
CA SER A 265 25.50 -4.26 25.17
C SER A 265 24.19 -4.00 25.90
N ILE A 266 24.25 -3.26 27.01
CA ILE A 266 23.08 -2.86 27.82
C ILE A 266 22.00 -2.14 27.01
N ILE A 267 22.38 -1.40 25.96
CA ILE A 267 21.43 -0.71 25.06
C ILE A 267 20.57 -1.72 24.31
N PHE A 268 21.19 -2.77 23.75
CA PHE A 268 20.49 -3.82 23.03
C PHE A 268 19.58 -4.63 23.95
N SER A 269 20.02 -4.91 25.18
CA SER A 269 19.20 -5.61 26.17
C SER A 269 17.91 -4.86 26.50
N HIS A 270 17.97 -3.53 26.63
CA HIS A 270 16.79 -2.69 26.92
C HIS A 270 15.91 -2.47 25.68
N ALA A 271 16.50 -2.45 24.48
CA ALA A 271 15.78 -2.32 23.22
C ALA A 271 14.86 -3.53 22.90
N ILE A 272 15.09 -4.70 23.52
CA ILE A 272 14.20 -5.87 23.38
C ILE A 272 12.77 -5.51 23.82
N SER A 273 12.60 -4.67 24.84
CA SER A 273 11.28 -4.20 25.29
C SER A 273 10.53 -3.35 24.25
N LEU A 274 11.21 -2.93 23.18
CA LEU A 274 10.66 -2.11 22.10
C LEU A 274 10.60 -2.87 20.77
N LEU A 275 10.69 -4.20 20.79
CA LEU A 275 10.80 -5.04 19.60
C LEU A 275 9.71 -4.73 18.56
N GLU A 276 8.45 -4.59 18.97
CA GLU A 276 7.34 -4.28 18.05
C GLU A 276 7.53 -2.92 17.36
N LYS A 277 7.99 -1.90 18.11
CA LYS A 277 8.25 -0.55 17.59
C LYS A 277 9.49 -0.48 16.70
N VAL A 278 10.47 -1.34 16.96
CA VAL A 278 11.66 -1.48 16.11
C VAL A 278 11.31 -2.24 14.83
N SER A 279 10.44 -3.25 14.92
CA SER A 279 9.93 -3.99 13.76
C SER A 279 9.10 -3.09 12.86
N SER A 280 8.17 -2.30 13.42
CA SER A 280 7.39 -1.35 12.64
C SER A 280 8.24 -0.26 11.98
N ALA A 281 9.32 0.17 12.65
CA ALA A 281 10.28 1.14 12.11
C ALA A 281 11.15 0.60 10.95
N LEU A 282 11.34 -0.72 10.86
CA LEU A 282 12.18 -1.39 9.85
C LEU A 282 11.41 -1.86 8.62
N GLY A 283 10.07 -1.82 8.64
CA GLY A 283 9.20 -2.24 7.54
C GLY A 283 8.97 -3.76 7.47
N GLU A 284 8.01 -4.19 6.64
CA GLU A 284 7.57 -5.60 6.53
C GLU A 284 8.62 -6.58 5.97
N GLU A 285 9.75 -6.08 5.45
CA GLU A 285 10.82 -6.91 4.89
C GLU A 285 11.69 -7.62 5.95
N VAL A 286 11.63 -7.20 7.22
CA VAL A 286 12.52 -7.73 8.28
C VAL A 286 11.73 -8.60 9.27
N ASN A 287 11.99 -9.91 9.24
CA ASN A 287 11.40 -10.86 10.19
C ASN A 287 11.70 -10.43 11.66
N GLN A 288 10.66 -10.30 12.48
CA GLN A 288 10.74 -9.96 13.90
C GLN A 288 11.66 -10.92 14.68
N ASP A 289 11.70 -12.21 14.31
CA ASP A 289 12.60 -13.20 14.90
C ASP A 289 14.08 -12.90 14.64
N SER A 290 14.38 -12.33 13.46
CA SER A 290 15.74 -11.93 13.07
C SER A 290 16.21 -10.72 13.88
N ILE A 291 15.32 -9.73 14.09
CA ILE A 291 15.61 -8.55 14.92
C ILE A 291 15.82 -8.98 16.37
N LEU A 292 14.95 -9.83 16.91
CA LEU A 292 15.07 -10.36 18.26
C LEU A 292 16.38 -11.13 18.45
N SER A 293 16.73 -12.02 17.50
CA SER A 293 17.99 -12.76 17.51
C SER A 293 19.21 -11.82 17.51
N TYR A 294 19.17 -10.78 16.66
CA TYR A 294 20.22 -9.76 16.61
C TYR A 294 20.37 -9.00 17.94
N LEU A 295 19.27 -8.53 18.52
CA LEU A 295 19.27 -7.80 19.79
C LEU A 295 19.75 -8.67 20.95
N CYS A 296 19.31 -9.93 21.03
CA CYS A 296 19.74 -10.90 22.04
C CYS A 296 21.25 -11.20 21.94
N HIS A 297 21.76 -11.40 20.71
CA HIS A 297 23.17 -11.65 20.48
C HIS A 297 24.04 -10.45 20.87
N LYS A 298 23.65 -9.23 20.48
CA LYS A 298 24.36 -7.99 20.82
C LYS A 298 24.19 -7.58 22.29
N GLY A 299 23.09 -7.97 22.92
CA GLY A 299 22.82 -7.78 24.34
C GLY A 299 23.59 -8.71 25.27
N GLY A 300 24.33 -9.69 24.73
CA GLY A 300 25.12 -10.63 25.53
C GLY A 300 24.29 -11.64 26.31
N MET A 301 23.07 -11.95 25.85
CA MET A 301 22.18 -12.91 26.53
C MET A 301 22.54 -14.37 26.16
N PRO A 302 22.88 -15.24 27.12
CA PRO A 302 23.46 -16.56 26.84
C PRO A 302 22.46 -17.65 26.39
N PHE A 303 21.15 -17.40 26.39
CA PHE A 303 20.14 -18.47 26.27
C PHE A 303 19.58 -18.76 24.87
N TRP A 304 19.93 -18.00 23.82
CA TRP A 304 19.36 -18.19 22.47
C TRP A 304 20.35 -18.74 21.43
N GLY A 305 21.57 -19.08 21.81
CA GLY A 305 22.65 -19.44 20.88
C GLY A 305 22.53 -20.77 20.12
N ASN A 306 21.46 -21.57 20.29
CA ASN A 306 21.38 -22.92 19.71
C ASN A 306 20.05 -23.19 18.97
N ARG A 307 19.89 -22.63 17.77
CA ARG A 307 19.22 -23.33 16.65
C ARG A 307 20.16 -23.27 15.45
N PRO A 308 20.41 -24.39 14.75
CA PRO A 308 21.32 -24.40 13.62
C PRO A 308 20.67 -23.63 12.47
N ILE A 309 21.19 -22.43 12.21
CA ILE A 309 21.00 -21.73 10.95
C ILE A 309 21.82 -22.51 9.93
N SER A 310 21.16 -22.99 8.88
CA SER A 310 21.79 -23.52 7.69
C SER A 310 22.84 -22.53 7.19
N THR A 311 24.07 -23.01 7.19
CA THR A 311 25.27 -22.40 6.65
C THR A 311 25.10 -22.01 5.19
N GLU A 312 24.75 -20.75 4.94
CA GLU A 312 25.13 -20.01 3.73
C GLU A 312 25.48 -18.57 4.10
N PHE A 313 26.57 -18.42 4.87
CA PHE A 313 27.38 -17.20 4.81
C PHE A 313 28.80 -17.64 4.49
N GLY A 314 29.07 -17.77 3.19
CA GLY A 314 30.42 -17.78 2.66
C GLY A 314 30.98 -16.37 2.68
N GLU A 315 32.20 -16.25 3.20
CA GLU A 315 33.10 -15.11 2.99
C GLU A 315 33.41 -14.92 1.49
N SER A 316 33.95 -13.73 1.14
CA SER A 316 34.25 -13.21 -0.21
C SER A 316 33.02 -12.67 -0.95
N GLU A 317 33.02 -11.56 -1.68
CA GLU A 317 34.09 -10.76 -2.28
C GLU A 317 33.55 -9.33 -2.51
N SER A 318 34.45 -8.35 -2.57
CA SER A 318 34.16 -6.93 -2.83
C SER A 318 33.17 -6.68 -3.97
N CYS A 319 32.00 -6.10 -3.68
CA CYS A 319 31.12 -5.53 -4.71
C CYS A 319 31.83 -4.37 -5.42
N LYS A 320 32.29 -4.61 -6.65
CA LYS A 320 32.54 -3.54 -7.62
C LYS A 320 31.18 -2.97 -8.04
N VAL A 321 30.95 -1.72 -7.71
CA VAL A 321 29.84 -0.92 -8.23
C VAL A 321 30.31 -0.34 -9.56
N GLU A 322 29.74 -0.81 -10.67
CA GLU A 322 29.84 -0.10 -11.94
C GLU A 322 28.95 1.14 -11.87
N THR A 323 29.57 2.30 -11.99
CA THR A 323 28.94 3.59 -12.23
C THR A 323 28.34 3.61 -13.63
N VAL A 324 27.02 3.82 -13.74
CA VAL A 324 26.37 4.15 -15.02
C VAL A 324 25.90 5.60 -14.96
N GLU A 325 26.55 6.40 -15.80
CA GLU A 325 26.23 7.79 -16.08
C GLU A 325 24.89 7.96 -16.79
N VAL A 326 24.35 9.15 -16.58
CA VAL A 326 23.08 9.68 -17.06
C VAL A 326 22.98 9.66 -18.58
N GLY A 327 22.10 8.79 -19.07
CA GLY A 327 21.41 8.94 -20.33
C GLY A 327 20.05 8.31 -20.18
N VAL A 328 19.08 8.81 -20.93
CA VAL A 328 17.86 8.11 -21.31
C VAL A 328 16.56 8.50 -20.60
N LYS A 329 15.89 9.51 -21.19
CA LYS A 329 14.46 9.78 -20.98
C LYS A 329 13.56 9.21 -22.11
N ILE A 330 14.11 8.34 -22.98
CA ILE A 330 13.39 7.71 -24.11
C ILE A 330 13.29 6.17 -23.96
N GLU A 331 14.13 5.51 -23.14
CA GLU A 331 13.99 4.09 -22.78
C GLU A 331 12.98 3.84 -21.66
N ASN A 332 12.57 4.81 -20.84
CA ASN A 332 11.73 4.46 -19.66
C ASN A 332 10.33 3.97 -20.05
N THR A 333 9.77 4.41 -21.18
CA THR A 333 8.53 3.85 -21.74
C THR A 333 8.78 2.48 -22.39
N ALA A 334 9.94 2.28 -23.02
CA ALA A 334 10.31 0.98 -23.60
C ALA A 334 10.70 -0.07 -22.53
N LYS A 335 11.29 0.35 -21.41
CA LYS A 335 11.64 -0.48 -20.25
C LYS A 335 10.40 -0.82 -19.43
N ALA A 336 9.47 0.13 -19.25
CA ALA A 336 8.17 -0.16 -18.65
C ALA A 336 7.36 -1.12 -19.54
N ALA A 337 7.27 -0.89 -20.85
CA ALA A 337 6.59 -1.82 -21.77
C ALA A 337 7.24 -3.22 -21.79
N LYS A 338 8.58 -3.32 -21.78
CA LYS A 338 9.31 -4.60 -21.68
C LYS A 338 9.13 -5.29 -20.32
N TYR A 339 9.01 -4.52 -19.24
CA TYR A 339 8.72 -5.06 -17.92
C TYR A 339 7.29 -5.63 -17.86
N LEU A 340 6.31 -4.89 -18.38
CA LEU A 340 4.91 -5.33 -18.49
C LEU A 340 4.79 -6.60 -19.35
N ASP A 341 5.47 -6.64 -20.48
CA ASP A 341 5.54 -7.82 -21.37
C ASP A 341 6.18 -9.03 -20.65
N ARG A 342 7.24 -8.82 -19.88
CA ARG A 342 7.87 -9.88 -19.06
C ARG A 342 6.94 -10.39 -17.96
N VAL A 343 6.22 -9.51 -17.26
CA VAL A 343 5.28 -9.92 -16.19
C VAL A 343 4.12 -10.74 -16.78
N LEU A 344 3.56 -10.32 -17.92
CA LEU A 344 2.52 -11.06 -18.61
C LEU A 344 3.02 -12.43 -19.11
N GLN A 345 4.24 -12.51 -19.65
CA GLN A 345 4.87 -13.78 -20.04
C GLN A 345 5.09 -14.72 -18.84
N SER A 346 5.51 -14.19 -17.69
CA SER A 346 5.65 -14.97 -16.46
C SER A 346 4.30 -15.50 -15.97
N MET A 347 3.22 -14.71 -16.06
CA MET A 347 1.86 -15.16 -15.72
C MET A 347 1.35 -16.23 -16.69
N GLU A 348 1.63 -16.12 -17.99
CA GLU A 348 1.32 -17.17 -18.97
C GLU A 348 2.07 -18.47 -18.66
N SER A 349 3.35 -18.37 -18.30
CA SER A 349 4.15 -19.52 -17.87
C SER A 349 3.58 -20.20 -16.63
N ILE A 350 3.07 -19.42 -15.67
CA ILE A 350 2.38 -19.94 -14.47
C ILE A 350 1.12 -20.72 -14.90
N LEU A 351 0.29 -20.17 -15.78
CA LEU A 351 -0.91 -20.86 -16.27
C LEU A 351 -0.60 -22.17 -17.00
N GLN A 352 0.44 -22.20 -17.82
CA GLN A 352 0.90 -23.43 -18.48
C GLN A 352 1.40 -24.47 -17.47
N THR A 353 2.11 -24.02 -16.43
CA THR A 353 2.58 -24.89 -15.34
C THR A 353 1.40 -25.48 -14.56
N VAL A 354 0.36 -24.69 -14.34
CA VAL A 354 -0.88 -25.09 -13.67
C VAL A 354 -1.68 -26.08 -14.50
N GLU A 355 -1.76 -25.89 -15.81
CA GLU A 355 -2.33 -26.88 -16.73
C GLU A 355 -1.53 -28.20 -16.67
N GLY A 356 -0.19 -28.12 -16.69
CA GLY A 356 0.69 -29.27 -16.50
C GLY A 356 0.37 -30.02 -15.19
N ALA A 357 0.36 -29.31 -14.06
CA ALA A 357 0.01 -29.85 -12.75
C ALA A 357 -1.42 -30.42 -12.71
N TRP A 358 -2.37 -29.80 -13.42
CA TRP A 358 -3.73 -30.30 -13.54
C TRP A 358 -3.78 -31.66 -14.25
N THR A 359 -2.95 -31.90 -15.27
CA THR A 359 -2.89 -33.23 -15.92
C THR A 359 -2.33 -34.30 -14.97
N MET A 360 -1.48 -33.91 -14.02
CA MET A 360 -0.91 -34.79 -12.99
C MET A 360 -1.94 -35.19 -11.92
N LYS A 361 -3.09 -34.51 -11.80
CA LYS A 361 -4.18 -34.89 -10.86
C LYS A 361 -4.67 -36.33 -11.06
N MET A 362 -4.49 -36.86 -12.27
CA MET A 362 -4.92 -38.21 -12.67
C MET A 362 -3.85 -39.27 -12.44
N SER A 363 -2.60 -38.88 -12.16
CA SER A 363 -1.53 -39.81 -11.75
C SER A 363 -1.52 -39.97 -10.22
N SER A 364 -0.72 -40.91 -9.70
CA SER A 364 -0.56 -41.14 -8.25
C SER A 364 0.12 -39.98 -7.50
N ASP A 365 0.40 -38.85 -8.15
CA ASP A 365 1.24 -37.75 -7.64
C ASP A 365 0.47 -36.45 -7.35
N ILE A 366 -0.65 -36.56 -6.63
CA ILE A 366 -1.47 -35.41 -6.19
C ILE A 366 -0.65 -34.45 -5.30
N PHE A 367 0.35 -34.97 -4.57
CA PHE A 367 1.20 -34.17 -3.69
C PHE A 367 2.14 -33.24 -4.46
N GLU A 368 2.72 -33.72 -5.57
CA GLU A 368 3.53 -32.89 -6.47
C GLU A 368 2.67 -31.80 -7.13
N ALA A 369 1.47 -32.14 -7.61
CA ALA A 369 0.53 -31.16 -8.17
C ALA A 369 0.18 -30.04 -7.17
N LYS A 370 -0.10 -30.39 -5.90
CA LYS A 370 -0.34 -29.42 -4.82
C LYS A 370 0.89 -28.54 -4.56
N THR A 371 2.08 -29.12 -4.61
CA THR A 371 3.33 -28.39 -4.40
C THR A 371 3.57 -27.37 -5.50
N ILE A 372 3.36 -27.77 -6.76
CA ILE A 372 3.47 -26.88 -7.91
C ILE A 372 2.47 -25.72 -7.79
N LEU A 373 1.20 -26.00 -7.49
CA LEU A 373 0.17 -24.96 -7.34
C LEU A 373 0.51 -23.95 -6.23
N ARG A 374 1.05 -24.42 -5.10
CA ARG A 374 1.49 -23.55 -4.00
C ARG A 374 2.69 -22.68 -4.42
N THR A 375 3.70 -23.26 -5.09
CA THR A 375 4.84 -22.49 -5.60
C THR A 375 4.40 -21.44 -6.61
N CYS A 376 3.51 -21.79 -7.55
CA CYS A 376 2.94 -20.83 -8.50
C CYS A 376 2.23 -19.66 -7.81
N LYS A 377 1.51 -19.92 -6.71
CA LYS A 377 0.86 -18.89 -5.92
C LYS A 377 1.86 -17.96 -5.22
N GLU A 378 2.94 -18.53 -4.66
CA GLU A 378 4.02 -17.76 -4.02
C GLU A 378 4.78 -16.90 -5.05
N GLU A 379 5.11 -17.46 -6.22
CA GLU A 379 5.75 -16.74 -7.33
C GLU A 379 4.87 -15.59 -7.84
N LEU A 380 3.56 -15.84 -7.99
CA LEU A 380 2.61 -14.81 -8.39
C LEU A 380 2.55 -13.67 -7.37
N LYS A 381 2.63 -13.97 -6.06
CA LYS A 381 2.67 -12.94 -5.02
C LYS A 381 3.90 -12.04 -5.17
N VAL A 382 5.08 -12.63 -5.36
CA VAL A 382 6.34 -11.87 -5.56
C VAL A 382 6.31 -11.02 -6.84
N LEU A 383 5.72 -11.54 -7.92
CA LEU A 383 5.62 -10.81 -9.19
C LEU A 383 4.71 -9.56 -9.10
N THR A 384 3.88 -9.44 -8.06
CA THR A 384 2.71 -8.55 -8.06
C THR A 384 2.75 -7.51 -6.93
N GLU A 385 3.75 -7.55 -6.04
CA GLU A 385 3.98 -6.58 -4.94
C GLU A 385 4.07 -5.11 -5.39
N ASN A 386 4.25 -4.84 -6.69
CA ASN A 386 4.32 -3.48 -7.24
C ASN A 386 3.38 -3.23 -8.44
N SER A 387 2.45 -4.15 -8.74
CA SER A 387 1.54 -4.00 -9.88
C SER A 387 0.29 -3.21 -9.49
N SER A 388 -0.16 -2.30 -10.36
CA SER A 388 -1.37 -1.50 -10.15
C SER A 388 -2.21 -1.45 -11.42
N GLY A 389 -3.48 -1.07 -11.29
CA GLY A 389 -4.42 -1.03 -12.42
C GLY A 389 -4.77 -2.42 -12.94
N SER A 390 -4.89 -2.56 -14.27
CA SER A 390 -5.39 -3.80 -14.89
C SER A 390 -4.50 -5.02 -14.66
N ILE A 391 -3.17 -4.83 -14.52
CA ILE A 391 -2.25 -5.93 -14.21
C ILE A 391 -2.40 -6.36 -12.75
N GLY A 392 -2.59 -5.41 -11.84
CA GLY A 392 -2.95 -5.73 -10.46
C GLY A 392 -4.25 -6.54 -10.39
N ALA A 393 -5.29 -6.07 -11.09
CA ALA A 393 -6.57 -6.80 -11.15
C ALA A 393 -6.43 -8.21 -11.74
N PHE A 394 -5.64 -8.37 -12.80
CA PHE A 394 -5.36 -9.68 -13.37
C PHE A 394 -4.56 -10.60 -12.42
N SER A 395 -3.62 -10.01 -11.68
CA SER A 395 -2.85 -10.71 -10.65
C SER A 395 -3.76 -11.24 -9.54
N SER A 396 -4.64 -10.39 -9.02
CA SER A 396 -5.65 -10.76 -8.02
C SER A 396 -6.57 -11.87 -8.55
N PHE A 397 -7.06 -11.72 -9.79
CA PHE A 397 -7.89 -12.74 -10.45
C PHE A 397 -7.16 -14.08 -10.53
N LEU A 398 -5.90 -14.09 -10.96
CA LEU A 398 -5.12 -15.32 -11.09
C LEU A 398 -4.85 -15.95 -9.72
N CYS A 399 -4.60 -15.16 -8.67
CA CYS A 399 -4.51 -15.65 -7.29
C CYS A 399 -5.79 -16.37 -6.84
N ASP A 400 -6.96 -15.76 -7.07
CA ASP A 400 -8.26 -16.33 -6.73
C ASP A 400 -8.57 -17.58 -7.58
N TYR A 401 -8.17 -17.58 -8.85
CA TYR A 401 -8.32 -18.72 -9.76
C TYR A 401 -7.46 -19.91 -9.31
N LEU A 402 -6.18 -19.69 -9.03
CA LEU A 402 -5.27 -20.72 -8.53
C LEU A 402 -5.74 -21.27 -7.19
N HIS A 403 -6.31 -20.42 -6.34
CA HIS A 403 -6.87 -20.85 -5.07
C HIS A 403 -8.07 -21.79 -5.27
N ALA A 404 -8.98 -21.46 -6.20
CA ALA A 404 -10.11 -22.33 -6.55
C ALA A 404 -9.62 -23.68 -7.11
N ILE A 405 -8.64 -23.68 -8.03
CA ILE A 405 -8.05 -24.91 -8.57
C ILE A 405 -7.42 -25.77 -7.47
N HIS A 406 -6.68 -25.16 -6.54
CA HIS A 406 -6.09 -25.88 -5.40
C HIS A 406 -7.16 -26.53 -4.52
N LEU A 407 -8.23 -25.79 -4.17
CA LEU A 407 -9.35 -26.32 -3.40
C LEU A 407 -10.05 -27.48 -4.12
N ILE A 408 -10.21 -27.38 -5.43
CA ILE A 408 -10.79 -28.44 -6.27
C ILE A 408 -9.94 -29.71 -6.22
N VAL A 409 -8.61 -29.61 -6.34
CA VAL A 409 -7.71 -30.77 -6.23
C VAL A 409 -7.82 -31.40 -4.84
N GLU A 410 -7.94 -30.59 -3.80
CA GLU A 410 -8.09 -31.06 -2.42
C GLU A 410 -9.43 -31.78 -2.18
N ILE A 411 -10.53 -31.19 -2.65
CA ILE A 411 -11.87 -31.79 -2.62
C ILE A 411 -11.88 -33.12 -3.39
N TRP A 412 -11.29 -33.14 -4.58
CA TRP A 412 -11.21 -34.33 -5.40
C TRP A 412 -10.44 -35.47 -4.72
N GLN A 413 -9.33 -35.15 -4.06
CA GLN A 413 -8.56 -36.13 -3.30
C GLN A 413 -9.41 -36.76 -2.19
N LEU A 414 -10.22 -35.98 -1.49
CA LEU A 414 -11.12 -36.49 -0.46
C LEU A 414 -12.21 -37.39 -1.04
N ILE A 415 -12.84 -36.98 -2.16
CA ILE A 415 -13.88 -37.78 -2.84
C ILE A 415 -13.30 -39.13 -3.32
N LYS A 416 -12.06 -39.16 -3.82
CA LYS A 416 -11.39 -40.39 -4.28
C LYS A 416 -11.00 -41.34 -3.13
N LEU A 417 -10.66 -40.79 -1.97
CA LEU A 417 -10.24 -41.57 -0.80
C LEU A 417 -11.42 -42.19 -0.05
N ASP A 418 -12.63 -41.66 -0.21
CA ASP A 418 -13.81 -42.10 0.54
C ASP A 418 -14.44 -43.36 -0.07
N ASN A 419 -13.77 -44.50 0.11
CA ASN A 419 -14.35 -45.83 -0.01
C ASN A 419 -14.74 -46.43 1.36
N SER A 420 -14.68 -45.66 2.45
CA SER A 420 -15.21 -46.11 3.75
C SER A 420 -15.29 -44.97 4.76
N TYR A 421 -16.53 -44.62 5.13
CA TYR A 421 -16.95 -44.01 6.40
C TYR A 421 -15.82 -43.91 7.43
N THR A 422 -15.13 -42.76 7.56
CA THR A 422 -14.44 -42.36 8.81
C THR A 422 -13.72 -41.00 8.76
N PHE A 423 -13.48 -40.37 7.60
CA PHE A 423 -12.82 -39.05 7.55
C PHE A 423 -13.80 -37.89 7.23
N GLY A 424 -14.56 -37.49 8.26
CA GLY A 424 -15.16 -36.16 8.46
C GLY A 424 -15.87 -35.48 7.29
N LEU A 425 -17.17 -35.75 7.11
CA LEU A 425 -18.12 -34.99 6.26
C LEU A 425 -18.01 -33.45 6.45
N THR A 426 -17.60 -33.02 7.65
CA THR A 426 -17.36 -31.62 8.04
C THR A 426 -16.19 -30.97 7.28
N SER A 427 -15.10 -31.70 7.00
CA SER A 427 -13.93 -31.16 6.29
C SER A 427 -14.24 -30.86 4.83
N LEU A 428 -14.95 -31.77 4.16
CA LEU A 428 -15.43 -31.56 2.78
C LEU A 428 -16.41 -30.38 2.71
N ALA A 429 -17.29 -30.23 3.69
CA ALA A 429 -18.23 -29.12 3.76
C ALA A 429 -17.52 -27.76 3.84
N ILE A 430 -16.50 -27.64 4.70
CA ILE A 430 -15.70 -26.42 4.85
C ILE A 430 -14.94 -26.11 3.55
N LEU A 431 -14.34 -27.11 2.92
CA LEU A 431 -13.60 -26.91 1.66
C LEU A 431 -14.53 -26.48 0.51
N LEU A 432 -15.72 -27.07 0.42
CA LEU A 432 -16.70 -26.70 -0.58
C LEU A 432 -17.23 -25.27 -0.36
N GLU A 433 -17.44 -24.87 0.90
CA GLU A 433 -17.80 -23.50 1.23
C GLU A 433 -16.71 -22.49 0.82
N LYS A 434 -15.44 -22.80 1.13
CA LYS A 434 -14.30 -22.00 0.67
C LYS A 434 -14.22 -21.91 -0.86
N LEU A 435 -14.48 -23.02 -1.57
CA LEU A 435 -14.48 -23.05 -3.03
C LEU A 435 -15.59 -22.14 -3.57
N ASN A 436 -16.80 -22.23 -3.03
CA ASN A 436 -17.92 -21.37 -3.43
C ASN A 436 -17.62 -19.88 -3.19
N ILE A 437 -16.98 -19.53 -2.06
CA ILE A 437 -16.54 -18.15 -1.80
C ILE A 437 -15.52 -17.69 -2.85
N SER A 438 -14.52 -18.53 -3.16
CA SER A 438 -13.49 -18.23 -4.16
C SER A 438 -14.09 -18.03 -5.55
N ILE A 439 -15.04 -18.87 -5.95
CA ILE A 439 -15.71 -18.78 -7.25
C ILE A 439 -16.58 -17.52 -7.34
N ARG A 440 -17.33 -17.19 -6.29
CA ARG A 440 -18.14 -15.95 -6.26
C ARG A 440 -17.26 -14.71 -6.39
N ARG A 441 -16.05 -14.72 -5.83
CA ARG A 441 -15.08 -13.63 -6.06
C ARG A 441 -14.70 -13.54 -7.54
N LEU A 442 -14.42 -14.66 -8.20
CA LEU A 442 -14.12 -14.68 -9.63
C LEU A 442 -15.29 -14.17 -10.49
N GLU A 443 -16.53 -14.51 -10.11
CA GLU A 443 -17.74 -14.09 -10.84
C GLU A 443 -18.10 -12.61 -10.66
N TYR A 444 -17.92 -12.07 -9.45
CA TYR A 444 -18.49 -10.77 -9.08
C TYR A 444 -17.45 -9.68 -8.75
N CYS A 445 -16.22 -10.03 -8.36
CA CYS A 445 -15.20 -9.05 -8.00
C CYS A 445 -14.33 -8.59 -9.17
N TYR A 446 -14.59 -9.06 -10.39
CA TYR A 446 -13.81 -8.71 -11.57
C TYR A 446 -14.71 -8.25 -12.72
N ALA A 447 -14.59 -6.97 -13.08
CA ALA A 447 -15.26 -6.42 -14.24
C ALA A 447 -14.38 -6.55 -15.50
N GLY A 448 -15.01 -6.72 -16.66
CA GLY A 448 -14.32 -6.79 -17.94
C GLY A 448 -13.79 -8.18 -18.32
N LEU A 449 -14.34 -9.25 -17.72
CA LEU A 449 -14.08 -10.63 -18.17
C LEU A 449 -14.46 -10.76 -19.64
N ASN A 450 -13.58 -11.36 -20.45
CA ASN A 450 -13.94 -11.75 -21.81
C ASN A 450 -14.74 -13.06 -21.78
N GLY A 451 -15.36 -13.41 -22.91
CA GLY A 451 -16.20 -14.60 -23.00
C GLY A 451 -15.46 -15.90 -22.63
N GLU A 452 -14.18 -16.03 -22.98
CA GLU A 452 -13.38 -17.21 -22.64
C GLU A 452 -13.17 -17.36 -21.13
N LEU A 453 -12.80 -16.27 -20.42
CA LEU A 453 -12.64 -16.28 -18.97
C LEU A 453 -13.98 -16.47 -18.26
N GLU A 454 -15.06 -15.84 -18.75
CA GLU A 454 -16.39 -16.01 -18.17
C GLU A 454 -16.85 -17.47 -18.26
N VAL A 455 -16.64 -18.13 -19.40
CA VAL A 455 -16.90 -19.57 -19.56
C VAL A 455 -16.08 -20.41 -18.56
N GLN A 456 -14.79 -20.12 -18.39
CA GLN A 456 -13.95 -20.86 -17.43
C GLN A 456 -14.43 -20.71 -15.99
N VAL A 457 -14.80 -19.50 -15.57
CA VAL A 457 -15.33 -19.26 -14.22
C VAL A 457 -16.65 -20.01 -14.03
N LEU A 458 -17.56 -19.96 -15.01
CA LEU A 458 -18.82 -20.71 -14.96
C LEU A 458 -18.61 -22.23 -14.95
N GLU A 459 -17.57 -22.75 -15.62
CA GLU A 459 -17.20 -24.16 -15.55
C GLU A 459 -16.68 -24.56 -14.16
N LEU A 460 -15.95 -23.68 -13.46
CA LEU A 460 -15.61 -23.89 -12.05
C LEU A 460 -16.88 -23.94 -11.18
N SER A 461 -17.86 -23.06 -11.44
CA SER A 461 -19.15 -23.05 -10.75
C SER A 461 -19.94 -24.34 -10.99
N LEU A 462 -19.93 -24.88 -12.21
CA LEU A 462 -20.51 -26.20 -12.51
C LEU A 462 -19.81 -27.30 -11.69
N LEU A 463 -18.48 -27.28 -11.64
CA LEU A 463 -17.70 -28.27 -10.91
C LEU A 463 -17.97 -28.25 -9.40
N ALA A 464 -18.04 -27.05 -8.80
CA ALA A 464 -18.40 -26.88 -7.40
C ALA A 464 -19.81 -27.40 -7.11
N ASN A 465 -20.76 -27.14 -8.00
CA ASN A 465 -22.11 -27.68 -7.89
C ASN A 465 -22.13 -29.22 -7.98
N LEU A 466 -21.34 -29.82 -8.87
CA LEU A 466 -21.19 -31.28 -8.95
C LEU A 466 -20.65 -31.88 -7.64
N PHE A 467 -19.65 -31.24 -7.00
CA PHE A 467 -19.18 -31.65 -5.68
C PHE A 467 -20.23 -31.44 -4.57
N GLY A 468 -21.08 -30.42 -4.71
CA GLY A 468 -22.24 -30.24 -3.83
C GLY A 468 -23.24 -31.39 -3.96
N LEU A 469 -23.47 -31.89 -5.18
CA LEU A 469 -24.36 -33.02 -5.43
C LEU A 469 -23.83 -34.34 -4.85
N SER A 470 -22.51 -34.60 -4.90
CA SER A 470 -21.94 -35.81 -4.29
C SER A 470 -22.10 -35.87 -2.77
N LYS A 471 -22.16 -34.72 -2.09
CA LYS A 471 -22.28 -34.63 -0.63
C LYS A 471 -23.65 -35.07 -0.08
N ILE A 472 -24.74 -34.77 -0.79
CA ILE A 472 -26.08 -34.78 -0.17
C ILE A 472 -26.87 -36.05 -0.47
N GLY A 473 -26.53 -36.83 -1.49
CA GLY A 473 -27.33 -38.01 -1.91
C GLY A 473 -28.78 -37.69 -2.30
N ALA A 474 -29.20 -36.42 -2.17
CA ALA A 474 -30.50 -35.87 -2.54
C ALA A 474 -30.27 -34.48 -3.14
N CYS A 475 -30.59 -34.32 -4.42
CA CYS A 475 -30.50 -33.05 -5.13
C CYS A 475 -31.48 -32.04 -4.53
N SER A 476 -30.97 -30.92 -3.98
CA SER A 476 -31.86 -29.83 -3.57
C SER A 476 -32.36 -29.07 -4.81
N LYS A 477 -33.61 -28.59 -4.77
CA LYS A 477 -34.16 -27.75 -5.85
C LYS A 477 -33.33 -26.48 -6.08
N VAL A 478 -32.63 -26.01 -5.05
CA VAL A 478 -31.75 -24.83 -5.12
C VAL A 478 -30.53 -25.13 -5.99
N VAL A 479 -29.81 -26.23 -5.70
CA VAL A 479 -28.62 -26.64 -6.47
C VAL A 479 -28.98 -26.96 -7.93
N LEU A 480 -30.13 -27.60 -8.17
CA LEU A 480 -30.61 -27.85 -9.55
C LEU A 480 -30.98 -26.55 -10.28
N GLY A 481 -31.57 -25.58 -9.57
CA GLY A 481 -31.87 -24.26 -10.12
C GLY A 481 -30.62 -23.47 -10.46
N GLU A 482 -29.59 -23.52 -9.61
CA GLU A 482 -28.28 -22.92 -9.87
C GLU A 482 -27.60 -23.57 -11.08
N LEU A 483 -27.57 -24.90 -11.16
CA LEU A 483 -27.03 -25.63 -12.32
C LEU A 483 -27.72 -25.22 -13.62
N LEU A 484 -29.06 -25.18 -13.63
CA LEU A 484 -29.81 -24.76 -14.81
C LEU A 484 -29.47 -23.32 -15.21
N TRP A 485 -29.37 -22.41 -14.24
CA TRP A 485 -29.00 -21.02 -14.51
C TRP A 485 -27.60 -20.90 -15.12
N ILE A 486 -26.62 -21.65 -14.59
CA ILE A 486 -25.25 -21.67 -15.12
C ILE A 486 -25.23 -22.24 -16.55
N ILE A 487 -25.94 -23.34 -16.80
CA ILE A 487 -26.05 -23.95 -18.14
C ILE A 487 -26.66 -22.94 -19.13
N SER A 488 -27.77 -22.29 -18.77
CA SER A 488 -28.40 -21.29 -19.63
C SER A 488 -27.50 -20.07 -19.87
N ARG A 489 -26.70 -19.65 -18.88
CA ARG A 489 -25.71 -18.57 -19.04
C ARG A 489 -24.61 -18.96 -20.03
N LEU A 490 -24.05 -20.16 -19.89
CA LEU A 490 -23.05 -20.71 -20.81
C LEU A 490 -23.58 -20.79 -22.25
N GLU A 491 -24.82 -21.24 -22.44
CA GLU A 491 -25.46 -21.25 -23.74
C GLU A 491 -25.62 -19.85 -24.34
N GLY A 492 -26.02 -18.88 -23.52
CA GLY A 492 -26.15 -17.49 -23.93
C GLY A 492 -24.83 -16.88 -24.40
N LEU A 493 -23.72 -17.17 -23.69
CA LEU A 493 -22.38 -16.71 -24.05
C LEU A 493 -21.87 -17.38 -25.33
N CYS A 494 -22.18 -18.66 -25.55
CA CYS A 494 -21.77 -19.38 -26.76
C CYS A 494 -22.70 -19.14 -27.97
N ALA A 495 -23.82 -18.43 -27.81
CA ALA A 495 -24.84 -18.30 -28.85
C ALA A 495 -24.39 -17.43 -30.04
N ASP A 496 -23.51 -16.46 -29.81
CA ASP A 496 -22.98 -15.55 -30.84
C ASP A 496 -21.74 -16.11 -31.58
N GLY A 497 -21.27 -17.31 -31.18
CA GLY A 497 -20.10 -17.97 -31.75
C GLY A 497 -18.76 -17.40 -31.28
N SER A 498 -18.74 -16.50 -30.29
CA SER A 498 -17.52 -15.91 -29.74
C SER A 498 -16.68 -16.90 -28.93
N CYS A 499 -17.30 -17.95 -28.40
CA CYS A 499 -16.66 -19.01 -27.63
C CYS A 499 -17.40 -20.35 -27.81
N GLU A 500 -16.71 -21.47 -27.60
CA GLU A 500 -17.28 -22.81 -27.73
C GLU A 500 -17.47 -23.50 -26.37
N LEU A 501 -18.61 -24.16 -26.18
CA LEU A 501 -18.85 -25.04 -25.04
C LEU A 501 -17.86 -26.19 -25.03
N SER A 502 -17.17 -26.38 -23.90
CA SER A 502 -16.29 -27.53 -23.69
C SER A 502 -17.07 -28.84 -23.69
N ASP A 503 -16.34 -29.95 -23.89
CA ASP A 503 -16.90 -31.29 -23.76
C ASP A 503 -17.48 -31.53 -22.36
N PHE A 504 -16.86 -30.96 -21.32
CA PHE A 504 -17.35 -31.00 -19.95
C PHE A 504 -18.74 -30.36 -19.80
N SER A 505 -18.87 -29.10 -20.22
CA SER A 505 -20.13 -28.35 -20.16
C SER A 505 -21.23 -29.01 -20.99
N ARG A 506 -20.86 -29.53 -22.17
CA ARG A 506 -21.78 -30.24 -23.08
C ARG A 506 -22.29 -31.54 -22.46
N GLU A 507 -21.43 -32.29 -21.80
CA GLU A 507 -21.82 -33.57 -21.18
C GLU A 507 -22.64 -33.37 -19.91
N ILE A 508 -22.33 -32.36 -19.09
CA ILE A 508 -23.18 -31.95 -17.96
C ILE A 508 -24.58 -31.59 -18.45
N LYS A 509 -24.67 -30.75 -19.49
CA LYS A 509 -25.95 -30.37 -20.08
C LYS A 509 -26.74 -31.60 -20.52
N LYS A 510 -26.14 -32.50 -21.29
CA LYS A 510 -26.81 -33.75 -21.72
C LYS A 510 -27.30 -34.57 -20.54
N ALA A 511 -26.48 -34.72 -19.50
CA ALA A 511 -26.85 -35.48 -18.31
C ALA A 511 -27.99 -34.81 -17.53
N PHE A 512 -28.01 -33.48 -17.46
CA PHE A 512 -29.08 -32.69 -16.85
C PHE A 512 -30.39 -32.77 -17.65
N ASP A 513 -30.32 -32.63 -18.98
CA ASP A 513 -31.47 -32.74 -19.89
C ASP A 513 -32.09 -34.14 -19.87
N ALA A 514 -31.25 -35.18 -19.76
CA ALA A 514 -31.70 -36.58 -19.71
C ALA A 514 -32.35 -36.96 -18.38
N ASN A 515 -31.90 -36.39 -17.26
CA ASN A 515 -32.46 -36.63 -15.94
C ASN A 515 -32.36 -35.39 -15.03
N PRO A 516 -33.42 -34.56 -14.97
CA PRO A 516 -33.43 -33.31 -14.19
C PRO A 516 -33.33 -33.54 -12.68
N ILE A 517 -33.48 -34.78 -12.21
CA ILE A 517 -33.44 -35.15 -10.79
C ILE A 517 -31.99 -35.21 -10.29
N GLY A 518 -30.99 -35.19 -11.19
CA GLY A 518 -29.57 -35.09 -10.85
C GLY A 518 -28.87 -36.42 -10.53
N ASP A 519 -29.60 -37.53 -10.43
CA ASP A 519 -29.02 -38.87 -10.16
C ASP A 519 -28.00 -39.30 -11.22
N THR A 520 -28.26 -38.96 -12.49
CA THR A 520 -27.35 -39.24 -13.60
C THR A 520 -26.06 -38.43 -13.50
N LEU A 521 -26.12 -37.21 -12.96
CA LEU A 521 -24.93 -36.39 -12.71
C LEU A 521 -24.10 -36.99 -11.58
N ILE A 522 -24.74 -37.39 -10.47
CA ILE A 522 -24.08 -38.01 -9.31
C ILE A 522 -23.35 -39.29 -9.72
N GLY A 523 -24.01 -40.18 -10.48
CA GLY A 523 -23.42 -41.43 -10.94
C GLY A 523 -22.22 -41.25 -11.89
N ASN A 524 -22.15 -40.11 -12.58
CA ASN A 524 -21.12 -39.80 -13.58
C ASN A 524 -20.09 -38.76 -13.09
N ILE A 525 -20.05 -38.41 -11.81
CA ILE A 525 -19.12 -37.36 -11.30
C ILE A 525 -17.67 -37.66 -11.69
N HIS A 526 -17.24 -38.93 -11.65
CA HIS A 526 -15.88 -39.30 -12.03
C HIS A 526 -15.58 -39.05 -13.50
N THR A 527 -16.48 -39.46 -14.39
CA THR A 527 -16.30 -39.25 -15.83
C THR A 527 -16.41 -37.77 -16.20
N LEU A 528 -17.33 -37.04 -15.58
CA LEU A 528 -17.47 -35.59 -15.79
C LEU A 528 -16.22 -34.83 -15.29
N PHE A 529 -15.68 -35.16 -14.12
CA PHE A 529 -14.47 -34.52 -13.60
C PHE A 529 -13.23 -34.75 -14.48
N GLU A 530 -13.16 -35.89 -15.18
CA GLU A 530 -12.11 -36.19 -16.16
C GLU A 530 -12.20 -35.33 -17.43
N LEU A 531 -13.41 -34.89 -17.80
CA LEU A 531 -13.64 -34.01 -18.94
C LEU A 531 -13.23 -32.56 -18.66
N PHE A 532 -13.21 -32.13 -17.39
CA PHE A 532 -12.81 -30.76 -17.05
C PHE A 532 -11.31 -30.54 -17.31
N ARG A 533 -11.01 -29.49 -18.08
CA ARG A 533 -9.66 -29.05 -18.41
C ARG A 533 -9.45 -27.61 -17.95
N VAL A 534 -8.34 -27.37 -17.26
CA VAL A 534 -7.84 -26.01 -17.05
C VAL A 534 -7.31 -25.53 -18.39
N LYS A 535 -7.87 -24.44 -18.93
CA LYS A 535 -7.43 -23.85 -20.19
C LYS A 535 -6.59 -22.60 -19.89
N PRO A 536 -5.34 -22.52 -20.34
CA PRO A 536 -4.60 -21.27 -20.27
C PRO A 536 -5.17 -20.29 -21.30
N THR A 537 -5.87 -19.25 -20.84
CA THR A 537 -6.30 -18.15 -21.70
C THR A 537 -5.07 -17.31 -22.09
N ARG A 538 -5.06 -16.72 -23.29
CA ARG A 538 -3.98 -15.82 -23.74
C ARG A 538 -4.39 -14.36 -23.81
N ASP A 539 -5.70 -14.11 -23.90
CA ASP A 539 -6.28 -12.78 -23.86
C ASP A 539 -7.01 -12.62 -22.53
N PHE A 540 -6.59 -11.64 -21.74
CA PHE A 540 -7.15 -11.38 -20.41
C PHE A 540 -8.00 -10.11 -20.37
N GLY A 541 -8.13 -9.40 -21.50
CA GLY A 541 -8.85 -8.13 -21.55
C GLY A 541 -8.28 -7.05 -20.61
N MET A 542 -9.06 -5.99 -20.40
CA MET A 542 -8.75 -4.97 -19.39
C MET A 542 -9.57 -5.21 -18.13
N LEU A 543 -9.09 -6.14 -17.29
CA LEU A 543 -9.74 -6.43 -16.01
C LEU A 543 -9.67 -5.24 -15.06
N LYS A 544 -10.76 -5.04 -14.33
CA LYS A 544 -10.85 -4.10 -13.22
C LYS A 544 -11.34 -4.84 -11.98
N GLU A 545 -10.57 -4.80 -10.91
CA GLU A 545 -10.94 -5.40 -9.63
C GLU A 545 -11.96 -4.50 -8.91
N ILE A 546 -13.06 -5.10 -8.47
CA ILE A 546 -14.08 -4.47 -7.65
C ILE A 546 -13.73 -4.77 -6.19
N SER A 547 -13.34 -3.73 -5.46
CA SER A 547 -12.86 -3.85 -4.09
C SER A 547 -13.28 -2.65 -3.24
N ALA A 548 -13.22 -2.82 -1.93
CA ALA A 548 -13.50 -1.77 -0.97
C ALA A 548 -12.46 -1.76 0.14
N VAL A 549 -12.05 -0.57 0.58
CA VAL A 549 -11.22 -0.37 1.78
C VAL A 549 -12.07 0.30 2.83
N LEU A 550 -12.08 -0.28 4.02
CA LEU A 550 -12.82 0.21 5.18
C LEU A 550 -11.82 0.64 6.26
N GLN A 551 -11.98 1.85 6.78
CA GLN A 551 -11.20 2.36 7.90
C GLN A 551 -12.14 2.93 8.96
N VAL A 552 -11.95 2.53 10.22
CA VAL A 552 -12.67 3.08 11.36
C VAL A 552 -11.96 4.36 11.85
N CYS A 553 -12.74 5.40 12.15
CA CYS A 553 -12.19 6.64 12.68
C CYS A 553 -11.91 6.50 14.19
N ASP A 554 -10.72 6.92 14.62
CA ASP A 554 -10.33 7.07 16.02
C ASP A 554 -10.61 5.84 16.90
N ASN A 555 -10.36 4.63 16.37
CA ASN A 555 -10.57 3.39 17.10
C ASN A 555 -9.40 2.42 16.97
N SER A 556 -8.96 1.91 18.11
CA SER A 556 -7.96 0.85 18.22
C SER A 556 -8.16 0.08 19.52
N SER A 557 -7.41 -0.99 19.73
CA SER A 557 -7.40 -1.71 21.00
C SER A 557 -6.99 -0.82 22.18
N GLU A 558 -6.14 0.18 21.93
CA GLU A 558 -5.68 1.17 22.93
C GLU A 558 -6.65 2.36 23.07
N ASN A 559 -7.46 2.63 22.05
CA ASN A 559 -8.49 3.67 22.03
C ASN A 559 -9.88 3.10 21.68
N PRO A 560 -10.51 2.34 22.60
CA PRO A 560 -11.82 1.76 22.36
C PRO A 560 -12.93 2.81 22.40
N LEU A 561 -13.92 2.67 21.51
CA LEU A 561 -15.11 3.51 21.51
C LEU A 561 -15.93 3.27 22.78
N SER A 562 -16.33 4.36 23.40
CA SER A 562 -17.21 4.33 24.56
C SER A 562 -18.65 4.01 24.17
N TYR A 563 -19.29 3.08 24.88
CA TYR A 563 -20.70 2.76 24.67
C TYR A 563 -21.48 2.55 25.98
N ILE A 564 -22.81 2.52 25.88
CA ILE A 564 -23.71 2.19 26.97
C ILE A 564 -24.41 0.87 26.62
N CYS A 565 -24.32 -0.11 27.51
CA CYS A 565 -24.88 -1.44 27.29
C CYS A 565 -26.38 -1.35 26.95
N GLY A 566 -26.77 -1.98 25.83
CA GLY A 566 -28.15 -2.10 25.38
C GLY A 566 -28.70 -0.88 24.66
N LEU A 567 -27.90 0.18 24.48
CA LEU A 567 -28.23 1.31 23.62
C LEU A 567 -27.48 1.20 22.28
N PRO A 568 -28.07 1.71 21.18
CA PRO A 568 -27.37 1.80 19.91
C PRO A 568 -26.13 2.70 20.00
N VAL A 569 -25.09 2.36 19.24
CA VAL A 569 -23.87 3.16 19.13
C VAL A 569 -23.53 3.40 17.66
N GLY A 570 -23.21 4.65 17.31
CA GLY A 570 -22.81 5.02 15.95
C GLY A 570 -21.31 4.83 15.76
N ILE A 571 -20.91 4.21 14.66
CA ILE A 571 -19.51 3.97 14.30
C ILE A 571 -19.19 4.73 13.02
N SER A 572 -18.16 5.57 13.07
CA SER A 572 -17.74 6.37 11.91
C SER A 572 -16.72 5.60 11.07
N PHE A 573 -17.00 5.47 9.79
CA PHE A 573 -16.13 4.82 8.83
C PHE A 573 -15.74 5.76 7.70
N ASN A 574 -14.47 5.72 7.30
CA ASN A 574 -13.98 6.20 6.02
C ASN A 574 -13.92 5.02 5.05
N ILE A 575 -14.47 5.20 3.86
CA ILE A 575 -14.72 4.11 2.90
C ILE A 575 -14.21 4.55 1.53
N SER A 576 -13.38 3.70 0.92
CA SER A 576 -12.93 3.84 -0.46
C SER A 576 -13.46 2.67 -1.29
N LEU A 577 -14.18 2.96 -2.36
CA LEU A 577 -14.83 1.98 -3.24
C LEU A 577 -14.20 2.05 -4.63
N TRP A 578 -13.72 0.93 -5.15
CA TRP A 578 -13.05 0.84 -6.46
C TRP A 578 -13.93 0.08 -7.47
N ASN A 579 -14.12 0.66 -8.65
CA ASN A 579 -14.87 0.07 -9.78
C ASN A 579 -16.32 -0.35 -9.43
N ILE A 580 -16.97 0.37 -8.51
CA ILE A 580 -18.33 0.06 -8.04
C ILE A 580 -19.35 0.97 -8.72
N SER A 581 -20.26 0.35 -9.49
CA SER A 581 -21.41 1.03 -10.12
C SER A 581 -22.55 1.29 -9.12
N SER A 582 -23.50 2.15 -9.51
CA SER A 582 -24.74 2.39 -8.73
C SER A 582 -25.71 1.20 -8.71
N HIS A 583 -25.50 0.19 -9.54
CA HIS A 583 -26.35 -1.01 -9.59
C HIS A 583 -25.96 -2.05 -8.54
N HIS A 584 -24.74 -1.99 -8.01
CA HIS A 584 -24.30 -2.89 -6.96
C HIS A 584 -24.99 -2.55 -5.64
N ARG A 585 -25.42 -3.57 -4.89
CA ARG A 585 -26.00 -3.40 -3.56
C ARG A 585 -24.99 -3.80 -2.52
N LEU A 586 -24.54 -2.83 -1.74
CA LEU A 586 -23.51 -3.02 -0.72
C LEU A 586 -24.09 -2.99 0.69
N TRP A 587 -23.50 -3.80 1.56
CA TRP A 587 -23.93 -3.96 2.95
C TRP A 587 -22.73 -4.02 3.89
N PHE A 588 -22.84 -3.37 5.03
CA PHE A 588 -22.01 -3.66 6.18
C PHE A 588 -22.47 -4.97 6.80
N ARG A 589 -21.53 -5.85 7.11
CA ARG A 589 -21.74 -6.96 8.03
C ARG A 589 -21.03 -6.61 9.33
N MET A 590 -21.79 -6.50 10.40
CA MET A 590 -21.32 -6.15 11.74
C MET A 590 -21.57 -7.35 12.65
N SER A 591 -20.52 -7.94 13.21
CA SER A 591 -20.62 -9.17 13.99
C SER A 591 -19.99 -9.05 15.38
N VAL A 592 -20.76 -9.46 16.39
CA VAL A 592 -20.34 -9.53 17.80
C VAL A 592 -20.62 -10.94 18.29
N GLY A 593 -19.57 -11.75 18.45
CA GLY A 593 -19.72 -13.18 18.73
C GLY A 593 -20.52 -13.87 17.62
N GLU A 594 -21.66 -14.47 17.96
CA GLU A 594 -22.59 -15.11 17.01
C GLU A 594 -23.66 -14.16 16.46
N SER A 595 -23.78 -12.96 17.02
CA SER A 595 -24.78 -11.97 16.58
C SER A 595 -24.28 -11.22 15.35
N VAL A 596 -25.11 -11.12 14.31
CA VAL A 596 -24.78 -10.42 13.07
C VAL A 596 -25.86 -9.39 12.75
N GLN A 597 -25.46 -8.17 12.49
CA GLN A 597 -26.30 -7.08 11.98
C GLN A 597 -25.83 -6.70 10.57
N HIS A 598 -26.78 -6.39 9.70
CA HIS A 598 -26.49 -5.84 8.38
C HIS A 598 -26.99 -4.40 8.28
N ALA A 599 -26.23 -3.53 7.64
CA ALA A 599 -26.65 -2.16 7.34
C ALA A 599 -26.39 -1.84 5.87
N PHE A 600 -27.39 -1.30 5.17
CA PHE A 600 -27.26 -0.96 3.76
C PHE A 600 -26.35 0.25 3.56
N LEU A 601 -25.46 0.20 2.56
CA LEU A 601 -24.60 1.33 2.21
C LEU A 601 -25.24 2.13 1.07
N GLU A 602 -25.56 3.39 1.37
CA GLU A 602 -26.15 4.31 0.40
C GLU A 602 -25.07 5.16 -0.29
N PHE A 603 -25.04 5.14 -1.62
CA PHE A 603 -24.02 5.85 -2.42
C PHE A 603 -24.17 7.38 -2.44
N SER A 604 -25.29 7.93 -1.95
CA SER A 604 -25.56 9.37 -1.98
C SER A 604 -24.55 10.21 -1.18
N SER A 605 -23.84 9.58 -0.24
CA SER A 605 -22.81 10.19 0.61
C SER A 605 -21.38 10.11 0.05
N PHE A 606 -21.20 9.52 -1.14
CA PHE A 606 -19.88 9.27 -1.72
C PHE A 606 -19.55 10.26 -2.85
N GLU A 607 -18.35 10.83 -2.80
CA GLU A 607 -17.80 11.71 -3.83
C GLU A 607 -16.81 10.93 -4.71
N GLY A 608 -16.81 11.17 -6.02
CA GLY A 608 -15.89 10.53 -6.97
C GLY A 608 -16.53 10.13 -8.29
N ASN A 609 -15.85 9.27 -9.04
CA ASN A 609 -16.32 8.69 -10.31
C ASN A 609 -16.62 7.19 -10.15
N GLU A 610 -16.96 6.48 -11.22
CA GLU A 610 -17.22 5.02 -11.12
C GLU A 610 -15.96 4.18 -10.83
N GLU A 611 -14.76 4.71 -11.07
CA GLU A 611 -13.51 4.01 -10.82
C GLU A 611 -13.07 4.10 -9.35
N LEU A 612 -13.25 5.27 -8.73
CA LEU A 612 -12.96 5.49 -7.32
C LEU A 612 -14.00 6.43 -6.69
N LYS A 613 -14.65 5.95 -5.62
CA LYS A 613 -15.55 6.74 -4.77
C LYS A 613 -15.04 6.72 -3.35
N ASN A 614 -14.94 7.90 -2.73
CA ASN A 614 -14.60 8.03 -1.32
C ASN A 614 -15.77 8.64 -0.57
N GLY A 615 -16.03 8.14 0.62
CA GLY A 615 -17.12 8.62 1.46
C GLY A 615 -16.81 8.37 2.92
N SER A 616 -17.51 9.11 3.78
CA SER A 616 -17.53 8.84 5.22
C SER A 616 -18.97 8.68 5.66
N MET A 617 -19.23 7.72 6.53
CA MET A 617 -20.57 7.43 7.02
C MET A 617 -20.54 6.93 8.46
N VAL A 618 -21.57 7.30 9.22
CA VAL A 618 -21.82 6.75 10.56
C VAL A 618 -22.82 5.61 10.43
N VAL A 619 -22.42 4.41 10.83
CA VAL A 619 -23.27 3.22 10.82
C VAL A 619 -23.66 2.86 12.25
N PRO A 620 -24.96 2.76 12.57
CA PRO A 620 -25.41 2.37 13.90
C PRO A 620 -25.29 0.87 14.12
N LEU A 621 -24.71 0.47 15.26
CA LEU A 621 -24.87 -0.86 15.84
C LEU A 621 -26.06 -0.80 16.81
N ASP A 622 -27.17 -1.46 16.47
CA ASP A 622 -28.46 -1.27 17.12
C ASP A 622 -28.54 -1.92 18.51
N ALA A 623 -27.87 -3.06 18.69
CA ALA A 623 -27.89 -3.84 19.92
C ALA A 623 -26.47 -4.09 20.43
N THR A 624 -26.04 -3.27 21.39
CA THR A 624 -24.75 -3.46 22.06
C THR A 624 -24.85 -4.51 23.18
N PRO A 625 -23.83 -5.37 23.36
CA PRO A 625 -23.87 -6.45 24.36
C PRO A 625 -23.85 -5.91 25.79
N MET A 626 -24.31 -6.75 26.73
CA MET A 626 -24.17 -6.51 28.18
C MET A 626 -22.76 -6.93 28.64
N ALA A 627 -21.72 -6.26 28.15
CA ALA A 627 -20.31 -6.59 28.45
C ALA A 627 -19.50 -5.36 28.86
N HIS A 628 -18.42 -5.53 29.62
CA HIS A 628 -17.52 -4.42 29.95
C HIS A 628 -16.74 -3.90 28.74
N SER A 629 -16.45 -4.79 27.80
CA SER A 629 -15.82 -4.49 26.51
C SER A 629 -16.20 -5.57 25.52
N PHE A 630 -16.19 -5.23 24.23
CA PHE A 630 -16.35 -6.21 23.15
C PHE A 630 -15.62 -5.74 21.89
N VAL A 631 -15.35 -6.68 20.99
CA VAL A 631 -14.83 -6.42 19.65
C VAL A 631 -15.94 -6.67 18.65
N LEU A 632 -16.18 -5.70 17.78
CA LEU A 632 -17.07 -5.79 16.65
C LEU A 632 -16.25 -6.05 15.39
N ARG A 633 -16.52 -7.15 14.70
CA ARG A 633 -15.93 -7.43 13.38
C ARG A 633 -16.80 -6.88 12.28
N VAL A 634 -16.23 -6.02 11.43
CA VAL A 634 -16.93 -5.30 10.37
C VAL A 634 -16.29 -5.56 9.01
N CYS A 635 -17.10 -5.86 8.00
CA CYS A 635 -16.64 -5.88 6.61
C CYS A 635 -17.73 -5.40 5.65
N LEU A 636 -17.34 -5.06 4.43
CA LEU A 636 -18.25 -4.72 3.35
C LEU A 636 -18.53 -5.93 2.47
N LEU A 637 -19.82 -6.15 2.21
CA LEU A 637 -20.36 -7.20 1.37
C LEU A 637 -21.04 -6.59 0.15
N MET A 638 -21.04 -7.33 -0.96
CA MET A 638 -21.84 -7.04 -2.14
C MET A 638 -22.82 -8.18 -2.39
N GLU A 639 -24.09 -7.85 -2.64
CA GLU A 639 -25.09 -8.85 -3.02
C GLU A 639 -24.78 -9.44 -4.39
N CYS A 640 -24.86 -10.77 -4.48
CA CYS A 640 -24.79 -11.50 -5.73
C CYS A 640 -26.21 -11.71 -6.25
N SER A 641 -26.45 -11.33 -7.51
CA SER A 641 -27.74 -11.53 -8.17
C SER A 641 -27.85 -12.97 -8.71
N TYR A 642 -28.21 -13.93 -7.84
CA TYR A 642 -28.73 -15.21 -8.33
C TYR A 642 -30.18 -15.03 -8.79
N GLY A 643 -30.52 -15.59 -9.94
CA GLY A 643 -31.87 -15.49 -10.54
C GLY A 643 -33.01 -16.13 -9.72
N ILE A 644 -32.76 -16.62 -8.51
CA ILE A 644 -33.73 -17.25 -7.62
C ILE A 644 -33.51 -16.74 -6.19
N SER A 645 -34.11 -15.61 -5.84
CA SER A 645 -34.13 -15.13 -4.44
C SER A 645 -35.09 -15.98 -3.61
N ILE A 646 -34.61 -16.61 -2.54
CA ILE A 646 -35.44 -17.40 -1.61
C ILE A 646 -36.24 -16.51 -0.63
N ASN A 647 -35.93 -15.21 -0.53
CA ASN A 647 -36.65 -14.29 0.35
C ASN A 647 -38.00 -13.84 -0.23
N GLN A 648 -38.99 -14.73 -0.17
CA GLN A 648 -40.38 -14.32 0.08
C GLN A 648 -40.59 -14.24 1.59
N GLY A 649 -40.34 -13.07 2.17
CA GLY A 649 -40.89 -12.69 3.47
C GLY A 649 -39.84 -12.28 4.52
N GLY A 650 -39.92 -11.00 4.92
CA GLY A 650 -39.53 -10.58 6.27
C GLY A 650 -38.15 -9.93 6.42
N HIS A 651 -38.14 -8.61 6.55
CA HIS A 651 -37.14 -7.77 7.24
C HIS A 651 -35.73 -7.66 6.64
N GLY A 652 -35.57 -6.78 5.64
CA GLY A 652 -34.51 -5.76 5.59
C GLY A 652 -33.02 -6.15 5.50
N GLY A 653 -32.66 -7.41 5.27
CA GLY A 653 -31.26 -7.85 5.12
C GLY A 653 -30.84 -8.15 3.66
N PRO A 654 -29.53 -8.40 3.42
CA PRO A 654 -29.04 -8.87 2.12
C PRO A 654 -29.63 -10.23 1.75
N THR A 655 -29.54 -10.59 0.46
CA THR A 655 -29.78 -11.98 0.03
C THR A 655 -28.77 -12.91 0.71
N ASP A 656 -29.11 -14.20 0.86
CA ASP A 656 -28.17 -15.22 1.41
C ASP A 656 -26.90 -15.41 0.56
N CYS A 657 -26.82 -14.75 -0.59
CA CYS A 657 -25.66 -14.81 -1.48
C CYS A 657 -24.97 -13.45 -1.60
N PHE A 658 -23.76 -13.38 -1.06
CA PHE A 658 -22.91 -12.19 -1.07
C PHE A 658 -21.44 -12.55 -1.27
N VAL A 659 -20.66 -11.55 -1.64
CA VAL A 659 -19.19 -11.61 -1.71
C VAL A 659 -18.58 -10.50 -0.85
N GLN A 660 -17.51 -10.82 -0.13
CA GLN A 660 -16.78 -9.85 0.70
C GLN A 660 -15.84 -9.01 -0.17
N LEU A 661 -15.94 -7.69 -0.03
CA LEU A 661 -15.19 -6.70 -0.82
C LEU A 661 -14.04 -6.04 -0.05
N SER A 662 -14.11 -6.02 1.29
CA SER A 662 -13.08 -5.43 2.15
C SER A 662 -12.51 -6.48 3.11
N ASP A 663 -11.33 -6.21 3.65
CA ASP A 663 -10.83 -6.96 4.80
C ASP A 663 -11.78 -6.83 6.00
N GLU A 664 -11.73 -7.81 6.91
CA GLU A 664 -12.41 -7.71 8.20
C GLU A 664 -11.66 -6.74 9.10
N LEU A 665 -12.40 -5.78 9.65
CA LEU A 665 -11.91 -4.74 10.53
C LEU A 665 -12.44 -4.97 11.95
N ASP A 666 -11.55 -4.97 12.93
CA ASP A 666 -11.91 -5.03 14.34
C ASP A 666 -12.16 -3.62 14.89
N VAL A 667 -13.35 -3.41 15.45
CA VAL A 667 -13.75 -2.19 16.15
C VAL A 667 -13.90 -2.48 17.64
N TYR A 668 -13.14 -1.77 18.47
CA TYR A 668 -13.00 -2.03 19.90
C TYR A 668 -13.93 -1.14 20.71
N PHE A 669 -14.65 -1.70 21.68
CA PHE A 669 -15.59 -0.96 22.52
C PHE A 669 -15.35 -1.17 24.01
N VAL A 670 -15.62 -0.13 24.81
CA VAL A 670 -15.58 -0.17 26.28
C VAL A 670 -16.84 0.47 26.87
N SER A 671 -17.44 -0.18 27.88
CA SER A 671 -18.66 0.30 28.52
C SER A 671 -18.38 1.50 29.42
N THR A 672 -19.22 2.53 29.37
CA THR A 672 -19.09 3.77 30.18
C THR A 672 -19.93 3.79 31.46
N GLY A 673 -20.57 2.69 31.83
CA GLY A 673 -21.39 2.63 33.05
C GLY A 673 -21.46 1.25 33.69
N GLN A 674 -21.12 1.17 34.97
CA GLN A 674 -21.63 0.14 35.87
C GLN A 674 -23.11 0.42 36.12
N ARG A 675 -23.96 -0.58 35.91
CA ARG A 675 -25.19 -0.71 36.71
C ARG A 675 -24.96 -1.76 37.77
#